data_AF-A0A2D0ILH2-F1
#
_entry.id   AF-A0A2D0ILH2-F1
#
_cell.length_a   1.000
_cell.length_b   1.000
_cell.length_c   1.000
_cell.angle_alpha   90.00
_cell.angle_beta   90.00
_cell.angle_gamma   90.00
#
_symmetry.space_group_name_H-M   'P 1'
#
loop_
_entity.id
_entity.type
_entity.pdbx_description
1 polymer ?
#
loop_
_entity_poly.entity_id
_entity_poly.type
_entity_poly.pdbx_seq_one_letter_code
_entity_poly.pdbx_strand_id
1 'polypeptide(L)'
;MTDNHILDNYEIVEDNILKTEEDKNIPNLILSQKDGENFIIKYWPRNITSDEQVLESIWQHELRQLQRLKGYPGVGDYIVYPVESKKTNEGFYLVLNSDGRVPASYLLNRKTLSLPRNSHWLTRLKDPTVRIRFWKNICRITNAIGLLHAQGLLHRHLDENSILTYEYEDDDYNDFQLTGFEWSIRMPTLTTAKIKPIGEQGKISTFATDWIDLGILISKFLKIELSQIKNLSFSAEHFISNHDLTISEVTIIRSLLGIQPIQQNAIKELLSEKEILHSINRIINELTEFYKKTKNIHGVAINTKYEQPNNNKEKKDLFHCIQKKFYNKNHFTISRDDSEIIKKFVCDDLSDSPVLFVNTLETNHHEVILRGKELCYVLTPFQPDHRTNDKTWELGYSQYAYLELPAKFFNKENYIEINSNNISCFTHYEAKKFLSNNDDSLNLMPWNLVFAETGKDKNKRNEAHLKLLEGLTAVHIANIAYAKAEIFPVENISEDSEPDNVSSWIFKFVPRHDEATEELSKSLGIESPSVRLEKIINSSDNNDKLSWSLVNNKDFSKVDDEILLELYGYENDSNKQDIYSFISKKPLPEWKEFFIVPDSLEGTLRQITRHANTLDMLENHVELMNVITSPQSHLLVNNEEIIAKDIMASLDESKQKVFSKVLSTLPMNLVQGPPGVGKTHLVKALSQFIFKEEPNSRILFTAQNHATVQHLYHEVVKDFTNQEEHINSPIIVRCNKVSGEDNAVLNSADETGLEYLRRFVESDLFRDSSNHKLKNDIANLLKAPPAKRYPLINQLIKSASLIFATTNSDYVERMIKERAQFDWSIMEESGKVTGIELISPLLLSYRRLMIGDHHQLPPYRSIELKNILVNNQKLTNTFEEVDSINNFRLKNELIRNGHFSSINGSQAKEIGLRATRFVNLFESLILADEQEDIRYEQLFGKDKIRKNKLSSMLSVQHRMHPYIAEVISNVFYKDKLVTDKDMERKYLDEDFDAVINLKEESALKNTPPIIWINQPDIQKVKGSRAGEHKPIWSNENECKEVISLLKDLDKNAAPTKKMKLAVLSPYSNQVKLISKSIEIEKKKNGFKTLLNNFIPPDDNYGYCLTVDSFQGGEADIIIISLVRNNGKSTIKSALGFLSDQRRINVLFSRAKHKLIIIGSYDFLKSWSNRIAKENLEEYDFITKLTKKLDLSLSESKLSSIELELIENKGKKNGK
;
A
#
# COMPACT_ATOMS: atom_id res chain seq x y z
N MET A 1 -30.56 -23.37 21.65
CA MET A 1 -29.37 -22.72 21.07
C MET A 1 -28.99 -23.60 19.91
N THR A 2 -29.32 -23.18 18.70
CA THR A 2 -29.10 -23.95 17.47
C THR A 2 -27.67 -23.72 17.02
N ASP A 3 -26.86 -24.77 17.06
CA ASP A 3 -25.49 -24.77 16.54
C ASP A 3 -25.54 -24.48 15.04
N ASN A 4 -25.17 -23.26 14.64
CA ASN A 4 -25.18 -22.79 13.25
C ASN A 4 -24.13 -23.59 12.45
N HIS A 5 -24.56 -24.51 11.59
CA HIS A 5 -23.67 -25.23 10.67
C HIS A 5 -23.17 -24.23 9.61
N ILE A 6 -21.86 -24.22 9.31
CA ILE A 6 -21.34 -23.38 8.21
C ILE A 6 -22.02 -23.71 6.87
N LEU A 7 -22.45 -24.97 6.74
CA LEU A 7 -23.16 -25.52 5.59
C LEU A 7 -24.54 -24.90 5.39
N ASP A 8 -25.14 -24.23 6.38
CA ASP A 8 -26.47 -23.61 6.23
C ASP A 8 -26.47 -22.48 5.18
N ASN A 9 -25.31 -21.87 4.93
CA ASN A 9 -25.14 -20.80 3.93
C ASN A 9 -24.68 -21.30 2.55
N TYR A 10 -24.41 -22.60 2.40
CA TYR A 10 -23.80 -23.19 1.22
C TYR A 10 -24.58 -24.45 0.78
N GLU A 11 -25.13 -24.44 -0.43
CA GLU A 11 -25.80 -25.60 -0.99
C GLU A 11 -24.76 -26.65 -1.39
N ILE A 12 -24.79 -27.83 -0.76
CA ILE A 12 -23.85 -28.91 -1.08
C ILE A 12 -24.23 -29.51 -2.43
N VAL A 13 -23.32 -29.41 -3.39
CA VAL A 13 -23.46 -30.01 -4.73
C VAL A 13 -23.03 -31.47 -4.71
N GLU A 14 -21.85 -31.74 -4.15
CA GLU A 14 -21.31 -33.10 -4.00
C GLU A 14 -20.41 -33.18 -2.77
N ASP A 15 -20.64 -34.21 -1.95
CA ASP A 15 -19.89 -34.45 -0.73
C ASP A 15 -18.74 -35.45 -0.98
N ASN A 16 -17.58 -35.21 -0.37
CA ASN A 16 -16.37 -36.04 -0.49
C ASN A 16 -15.93 -36.31 -1.94
N ILE A 17 -15.63 -35.25 -2.70
CA ILE A 17 -15.12 -35.36 -4.08
C ILE A 17 -13.74 -36.05 -4.16
N LEU A 18 -13.04 -36.25 -3.02
CA LEU A 18 -11.85 -37.09 -2.93
C LEU A 18 -12.14 -38.34 -2.10
N LYS A 19 -11.73 -39.51 -2.59
CA LYS A 19 -11.65 -40.72 -1.76
C LYS A 19 -10.44 -40.62 -0.85
N THR A 20 -10.61 -40.12 0.37
CA THR A 20 -9.57 -40.08 1.39
C THR A 20 -9.48 -41.45 2.09
N GLU A 21 -8.25 -41.94 2.30
CA GLU A 21 -8.00 -43.01 3.28
C GLU A 21 -8.25 -42.41 4.68
N GLU A 22 -9.06 -43.07 5.52
CA GLU A 22 -9.57 -42.54 6.81
C GLU A 22 -8.48 -42.18 7.87
N ASP A 23 -7.19 -42.32 7.56
CA ASP A 23 -6.10 -42.36 8.56
C ASP A 23 -5.03 -41.24 8.46
N LYS A 24 -5.22 -40.15 7.68
CA LYS A 24 -4.12 -39.21 7.37
C LYS A 24 -4.26 -37.72 7.77
N ASN A 25 -5.17 -37.33 8.66
CA ASN A 25 -5.37 -35.89 9.00
C ASN A 25 -5.56 -34.99 7.75
N ILE A 26 -6.00 -35.56 6.62
CA ILE A 26 -6.25 -34.88 5.35
C ILE A 26 -7.69 -34.34 5.39
N PRO A 27 -7.95 -33.10 4.93
CA PRO A 27 -9.30 -32.60 4.86
C PRO A 27 -10.15 -33.36 3.84
N ASN A 28 -11.41 -33.56 4.17
CA ASN A 28 -12.44 -33.88 3.20
C ASN A 28 -12.72 -32.65 2.33
N LEU A 29 -12.99 -32.86 1.04
CA LEU A 29 -13.36 -31.79 0.11
C LEU A 29 -14.84 -31.90 -0.25
N ILE A 30 -15.55 -30.80 -0.09
CA ILE A 30 -16.98 -30.68 -0.39
C ILE A 30 -17.13 -29.63 -1.49
N LEU A 31 -17.83 -29.98 -2.57
CA LEU A 31 -18.21 -29.02 -3.61
C LEU A 31 -19.54 -28.40 -3.21
N SER A 32 -19.59 -27.06 -3.18
CA SER A 32 -20.76 -26.32 -2.71
C SER A 32 -21.05 -25.12 -3.60
N GLN A 33 -22.27 -24.59 -3.53
CA GLN A 33 -22.71 -23.42 -4.27
C GLN A 33 -23.33 -22.38 -3.33
N LYS A 34 -23.09 -21.09 -3.59
CA LYS A 34 -23.72 -19.97 -2.88
C LYS A 34 -23.97 -18.83 -3.85
N ASP A 35 -25.20 -18.31 -3.89
CA ASP A 35 -25.62 -17.23 -4.80
C ASP A 35 -25.31 -17.50 -6.30
N GLY A 36 -25.26 -18.78 -6.69
CA GLY A 36 -24.93 -19.22 -8.05
C GLY A 36 -23.44 -19.46 -8.31
N GLU A 37 -22.55 -19.11 -7.38
CA GLU A 37 -21.10 -19.32 -7.48
C GLU A 37 -20.66 -20.61 -6.78
N ASN A 38 -19.66 -21.30 -7.35
CA ASN A 38 -19.16 -22.59 -6.84
C ASN A 38 -17.93 -22.39 -5.93
N PHE A 39 -17.92 -23.10 -4.81
CA PHE A 39 -16.88 -23.07 -3.78
C PHE A 39 -16.42 -24.48 -3.40
N ILE A 40 -15.14 -24.61 -3.04
CA ILE A 40 -14.60 -25.82 -2.42
C ILE A 40 -14.49 -25.59 -0.92
N ILE A 41 -15.12 -26.45 -0.12
CA ILE A 41 -14.98 -26.44 1.33
C ILE A 41 -14.04 -27.57 1.73
N LYS A 42 -12.90 -27.23 2.36
CA LYS A 42 -12.06 -28.18 3.08
C LYS A 42 -12.59 -28.38 4.48
N TYR A 43 -12.75 -29.63 4.90
CA TYR A 43 -13.30 -30.00 6.19
C TYR A 43 -12.39 -31.00 6.92
N TRP A 44 -11.90 -30.63 8.11
CA TRP A 44 -11.16 -31.50 9.01
C TRP A 44 -12.10 -31.97 10.14
N PRO A 45 -12.62 -33.20 10.09
CA PRO A 45 -13.50 -33.71 11.14
C PRO A 45 -12.73 -33.92 12.46
N ARG A 46 -13.35 -33.58 13.59
CA ARG A 46 -12.85 -33.95 14.92
C ARG A 46 -13.12 -35.44 15.15
N ASN A 47 -12.06 -36.25 15.30
CA ASN A 47 -12.18 -37.66 15.66
C ASN A 47 -11.62 -37.92 17.06
N ILE A 48 -12.17 -38.91 17.77
CA ILE A 48 -11.78 -39.27 19.15
C ILE A 48 -10.33 -39.81 19.20
N THR A 49 -9.84 -40.33 18.08
CA THR A 49 -8.49 -40.93 17.94
C THR A 49 -7.42 -39.93 17.50
N SER A 50 -7.78 -38.78 16.94
CA SER A 50 -6.86 -37.75 16.44
C SER A 50 -6.55 -36.70 17.52
N ASP A 51 -5.30 -36.25 17.61
CA ASP A 51 -4.92 -35.13 18.49
C ASP A 51 -5.54 -33.82 17.97
N GLU A 52 -6.56 -33.32 18.67
CA GLU A 52 -7.30 -32.10 18.31
C GLU A 52 -6.37 -30.89 18.14
N GLN A 53 -5.33 -30.79 18.97
CA GLN A 53 -4.38 -29.67 18.91
C GLN A 53 -3.56 -29.71 17.62
N VAL A 54 -3.25 -30.90 17.12
CA VAL A 54 -2.52 -31.08 15.86
C VAL A 54 -3.39 -30.70 14.67
N LEU A 55 -4.66 -31.13 14.64
CA LEU A 55 -5.60 -30.77 13.57
C LEU A 55 -5.85 -29.26 13.51
N GLU A 56 -6.07 -28.63 14.67
CA GLU A 56 -6.21 -27.18 14.76
C GLU A 56 -4.97 -26.46 14.23
N SER A 57 -3.78 -26.94 14.60
CA SER A 57 -2.50 -26.37 14.15
C SER A 57 -2.34 -26.48 12.62
N ILE A 58 -2.73 -27.60 12.02
CA ILE A 58 -2.68 -27.81 10.56
C ILE A 58 -3.64 -26.86 9.84
N TRP A 59 -4.89 -26.78 10.30
CA TRP A 59 -5.91 -25.90 9.71
C TRP A 59 -5.51 -24.42 9.82
N GLN A 60 -5.08 -23.98 11.01
CA GLN A 60 -4.57 -22.61 11.21
C GLN A 60 -3.34 -22.35 10.33
N HIS A 61 -2.46 -23.33 10.18
CA HIS A 61 -1.29 -23.19 9.31
C HIS A 61 -1.68 -22.98 7.85
N GLU A 62 -2.57 -23.79 7.28
CA GLU A 62 -3.06 -23.60 5.91
C GLU A 62 -3.72 -22.21 5.73
N LEU A 63 -4.67 -21.86 6.61
CA LEU A 63 -5.36 -20.58 6.55
C LEU A 63 -4.38 -19.41 6.50
N ARG A 64 -3.33 -19.46 7.32
CA ARG A 64 -2.29 -18.41 7.39
C ARG A 64 -1.45 -18.35 6.13
N GLN A 65 -0.99 -19.48 5.60
CA GLN A 65 -0.20 -19.48 4.36
C GLN A 65 -1.00 -18.90 3.20
N LEU A 66 -2.26 -19.30 3.10
CA LEU A 66 -3.17 -18.82 2.08
C LEU A 66 -3.49 -17.33 2.21
N GLN A 67 -3.81 -16.85 3.42
CA GLN A 67 -4.01 -15.41 3.67
C GLN A 67 -2.76 -14.60 3.33
N ARG A 68 -1.57 -15.11 3.67
CA ARG A 68 -0.31 -14.44 3.34
C ARG A 68 -0.06 -14.39 1.84
N LEU A 69 -0.28 -15.50 1.14
CA LEU A 69 -0.11 -15.58 -0.32
C LEU A 69 -1.11 -14.67 -1.06
N LYS A 70 -2.32 -14.49 -0.53
CA LYS A 70 -3.33 -13.57 -1.07
C LYS A 70 -2.85 -12.11 -1.11
N GLY A 71 -2.01 -11.70 -0.15
CA GLY A 71 -1.37 -10.39 -0.11
C GLY A 71 -0.15 -10.25 -1.02
N TYR A 72 0.20 -11.26 -1.82
CA TYR A 72 1.36 -11.19 -2.70
C TYR A 72 0.97 -10.75 -4.11
N PRO A 73 1.69 -9.78 -4.72
CA PRO A 73 1.41 -9.31 -6.08
C PRO A 73 1.41 -10.43 -7.12
N GLY A 74 0.32 -10.53 -7.90
CA GLY A 74 0.18 -11.51 -8.97
C GLY A 74 -0.18 -12.94 -8.55
N VAL A 75 -0.45 -13.23 -7.28
CA VAL A 75 -0.81 -14.60 -6.83
C VAL A 75 -2.23 -15.04 -7.18
N GLY A 76 -3.19 -14.11 -7.22
CA GLY A 76 -4.62 -14.42 -7.31
C GLY A 76 -5.03 -15.30 -8.51
N ASP A 77 -4.26 -15.27 -9.59
CA ASP A 77 -4.51 -16.12 -10.75
C ASP A 77 -3.98 -17.55 -10.56
N TYR A 78 -2.88 -17.73 -9.82
CA TYR A 78 -2.13 -18.98 -9.75
C TYR A 78 -2.48 -19.86 -8.54
N ILE A 79 -2.94 -19.26 -7.43
CA ILE A 79 -3.20 -19.95 -6.17
C ILE A 79 -4.62 -19.66 -5.70
N VAL A 80 -5.35 -20.71 -5.33
CA VAL A 80 -6.68 -20.58 -4.76
C VAL A 80 -6.62 -19.87 -3.41
N TYR A 81 -7.58 -19.00 -3.10
CA TYR A 81 -7.59 -18.25 -1.85
C TYR A 81 -8.83 -18.52 -1.00
N PRO A 82 -8.71 -18.36 0.34
CA PRO A 82 -9.81 -18.58 1.25
C PRO A 82 -10.71 -17.35 1.30
N VAL A 83 -12.00 -17.64 1.42
CA VAL A 83 -13.08 -16.66 1.56
C VAL A 83 -13.61 -16.67 2.99
N GLU A 84 -13.82 -17.85 3.55
CA GLU A 84 -14.39 -18.03 4.89
C GLU A 84 -13.69 -19.19 5.61
N SER A 85 -13.64 -19.12 6.93
CA SER A 85 -13.10 -20.19 7.78
C SER A 85 -13.90 -20.26 9.07
N LYS A 86 -14.05 -21.46 9.65
CA LYS A 86 -14.81 -21.62 10.90
C LYS A 86 -14.37 -22.84 11.69
N LYS A 87 -14.25 -22.67 13.01
CA LYS A 87 -14.13 -23.74 14.00
C LYS A 87 -15.50 -24.10 14.59
N THR A 88 -15.82 -25.39 14.67
CA THR A 88 -17.06 -25.91 15.26
C THR A 88 -16.78 -27.11 16.18
N ASN A 89 -17.80 -27.62 16.87
CA ASN A 89 -17.71 -28.86 17.64
C ASN A 89 -17.52 -30.11 16.75
N GLU A 90 -17.93 -30.06 15.48
CA GLU A 90 -17.84 -31.18 14.53
C GLU A 90 -16.48 -31.23 13.84
N GLY A 91 -15.85 -30.06 13.62
CA GLY A 91 -14.55 -29.97 12.97
C GLY A 91 -14.16 -28.54 12.59
N PHE A 92 -13.14 -28.45 11.75
CA PHE A 92 -12.60 -27.19 11.22
C PHE A 92 -12.93 -27.07 9.73
N TYR A 93 -13.32 -25.88 9.27
CA TYR A 93 -13.73 -25.63 7.89
C TYR A 93 -12.92 -24.49 7.27
N LEU A 94 -12.66 -24.62 5.97
CA LEU A 94 -12.02 -23.60 5.14
C LEU A 94 -12.71 -23.55 3.77
N VAL A 95 -13.34 -22.44 3.44
CA VAL A 95 -14.03 -22.21 2.17
C VAL A 95 -13.09 -21.51 1.20
N LEU A 96 -12.83 -22.14 0.07
CA LEU A 96 -11.96 -21.66 -1.00
C LEU A 96 -12.81 -21.20 -2.18
N ASN A 97 -12.52 -20.00 -2.72
CA ASN A 97 -13.09 -19.62 -4.00
C ASN A 97 -12.29 -20.29 -5.12
N SER A 98 -12.86 -21.35 -5.70
CA SER A 98 -12.24 -22.04 -6.83
C SER A 98 -12.69 -21.49 -8.19
N ASP A 99 -13.59 -20.50 -8.21
CA ASP A 99 -14.28 -19.99 -9.40
C ASP A 99 -14.83 -21.14 -10.28
N GLY A 100 -15.39 -22.20 -9.68
CA GLY A 100 -15.91 -23.36 -10.41
C GLY A 100 -14.89 -24.42 -10.81
N ARG A 101 -13.62 -24.28 -10.43
CA ARG A 101 -12.61 -25.34 -10.58
C ARG A 101 -12.79 -26.42 -9.51
N VAL A 102 -12.37 -27.64 -9.83
CA VAL A 102 -12.35 -28.83 -8.97
C VAL A 102 -10.97 -29.50 -9.03
N PRO A 103 -10.59 -30.33 -8.05
CA PRO A 103 -9.33 -31.07 -8.10
C PRO A 103 -9.21 -31.93 -9.38
N ALA A 104 -8.05 -31.94 -10.01
CA ALA A 104 -7.82 -32.68 -11.26
C ALA A 104 -8.04 -34.19 -11.08
N SER A 105 -7.67 -34.73 -9.91
CA SER A 105 -7.90 -36.13 -9.54
C SER A 105 -9.39 -36.52 -9.54
N TYR A 106 -10.30 -35.61 -9.15
CA TYR A 106 -11.75 -35.85 -9.18
C TYR A 106 -12.23 -36.08 -10.62
N LEU A 107 -11.76 -35.27 -11.57
CA LEU A 107 -12.10 -35.41 -12.99
C LEU A 107 -11.49 -36.66 -13.63
N LEU A 108 -10.27 -37.04 -13.23
CA LEU A 108 -9.59 -38.22 -13.74
C LEU A 108 -10.19 -39.54 -13.23
N ASN A 109 -10.77 -39.55 -12.03
CA ASN A 109 -11.25 -40.76 -11.35
C ASN A 109 -12.76 -41.04 -11.48
N ARG A 110 -13.54 -40.16 -12.11
CA ARG A 110 -14.99 -40.29 -12.29
C ARG A 110 -15.33 -41.53 -13.13
N LYS A 111 -15.52 -42.68 -12.48
CA LYS A 111 -15.95 -43.93 -13.12
C LYS A 111 -17.38 -43.79 -13.64
N THR A 112 -17.50 -43.67 -14.96
CA THR A 112 -18.65 -44.04 -15.82
C THR A 112 -19.84 -44.67 -15.09
N LEU A 113 -20.83 -43.86 -14.72
CA LEU A 113 -22.19 -44.31 -14.38
C LEU A 113 -23.25 -43.52 -15.16
N SER A 114 -23.01 -43.30 -16.46
CA SER A 114 -24.02 -43.21 -17.54
C SER A 114 -23.38 -42.68 -18.82
N LEU A 115 -23.11 -43.58 -19.78
CA LEU A 115 -22.64 -43.34 -21.17
C LEU A 115 -21.28 -42.60 -21.35
N PRO A 116 -20.38 -43.06 -22.23
CA PRO A 116 -19.06 -42.47 -22.45
C PRO A 116 -19.17 -41.24 -23.37
N ARG A 117 -19.70 -40.12 -22.88
CA ARG A 117 -19.87 -38.92 -23.73
C ARG A 117 -19.08 -37.66 -23.35
N ASN A 118 -18.53 -37.53 -22.15
CA ASN A 118 -17.74 -36.33 -21.79
C ASN A 118 -16.40 -36.74 -21.13
N SER A 119 -15.34 -36.90 -21.92
CA SER A 119 -13.98 -37.12 -21.39
C SER A 119 -13.27 -35.77 -21.26
N HIS A 120 -12.88 -35.36 -20.05
CA HIS A 120 -12.17 -34.10 -19.80
C HIS A 120 -10.91 -33.97 -20.67
N TRP A 121 -10.52 -32.75 -21.02
CA TRP A 121 -9.40 -32.46 -21.95
C TRP A 121 -8.06 -33.05 -21.49
N LEU A 122 -7.85 -33.15 -20.17
CA LEU A 122 -6.67 -33.83 -19.58
C LEU A 122 -6.53 -35.31 -19.97
N THR A 123 -7.60 -35.95 -20.47
CA THR A 123 -7.54 -37.33 -20.96
C THR A 123 -7.14 -37.43 -22.43
N ARG A 124 -7.18 -36.31 -23.16
CA ARG A 124 -6.95 -36.20 -24.62
C ARG A 124 -5.61 -35.55 -24.98
N LEU A 125 -4.60 -35.65 -24.10
CA LEU A 125 -3.30 -35.00 -24.30
C LEU A 125 -2.55 -35.45 -25.57
N LYS A 126 -2.96 -36.53 -26.25
CA LYS A 126 -2.36 -36.91 -27.54
C LYS A 126 -2.59 -35.85 -28.64
N ASP A 127 -3.65 -35.05 -28.54
CA ASP A 127 -3.89 -33.93 -29.45
C ASP A 127 -2.87 -32.80 -29.19
N PRO A 128 -2.10 -32.35 -30.20
CA PRO A 128 -1.13 -31.26 -30.05
C PRO A 128 -1.72 -29.95 -29.52
N THR A 129 -2.96 -29.61 -29.87
CA THR A 129 -3.61 -28.36 -29.41
C THR A 129 -3.90 -28.43 -27.91
N VAL A 130 -4.40 -29.57 -27.45
CA VAL A 130 -4.64 -29.87 -26.03
C VAL A 130 -3.32 -30.02 -25.29
N ARG A 131 -2.27 -30.55 -25.92
CA ARG A 131 -0.90 -30.61 -25.36
C ARG A 131 -0.29 -29.22 -25.17
N ILE A 132 -0.51 -28.28 -26.10
CA ILE A 132 -0.12 -26.87 -25.94
C ILE A 132 -0.87 -26.24 -24.76
N ARG A 133 -2.19 -26.48 -24.63
CA ARG A 133 -2.97 -26.03 -23.47
C ARG A 133 -2.41 -26.60 -22.16
N PHE A 134 -2.07 -27.88 -22.13
CA PHE A 134 -1.45 -28.53 -20.97
C PHE A 134 -0.16 -27.81 -20.57
N TRP A 135 0.78 -27.61 -21.48
CA TRP A 135 2.05 -26.95 -21.17
C TRP A 135 1.89 -25.48 -20.76
N LYS A 136 0.95 -24.74 -21.34
CA LYS A 136 0.58 -23.39 -20.86
C LYS A 136 0.11 -23.41 -19.41
N ASN A 137 -0.66 -24.43 -19.03
CA ASN A 137 -1.12 -24.61 -17.66
C ASN A 137 -0.01 -25.08 -16.72
N ILE A 138 0.96 -25.86 -17.19
CA ILE A 138 2.18 -26.17 -16.44
C ILE A 138 3.03 -24.91 -16.20
N CYS A 139 3.07 -23.94 -17.13
CA CYS A 139 3.68 -22.63 -16.85
C CYS A 139 3.01 -21.92 -15.66
N ARG A 140 1.67 -22.01 -15.53
CA ARG A 140 0.94 -21.42 -14.39
C ARG A 140 1.36 -22.06 -13.07
N ILE A 141 1.46 -23.39 -13.02
CA ILE A 141 1.91 -24.10 -11.82
C ILE A 141 3.39 -23.81 -11.53
N THR A 142 4.22 -23.68 -12.56
CA THR A 142 5.63 -23.31 -12.41
C THR A 142 5.76 -21.90 -11.80
N ASN A 143 4.97 -20.94 -12.27
CA ASN A 143 4.87 -19.60 -11.66
C ASN A 143 4.39 -19.69 -10.20
N ALA A 144 3.37 -20.51 -9.92
CA ALA A 144 2.86 -20.71 -8.56
C ALA A 144 3.97 -21.19 -7.61
N ILE A 145 4.71 -22.24 -7.99
CA ILE A 145 5.83 -22.79 -7.20
C ILE A 145 6.95 -21.75 -7.05
N GLY A 146 7.30 -21.03 -8.12
CA GLY A 146 8.28 -19.95 -8.08
C GLY A 146 7.92 -18.84 -7.09
N LEU A 147 6.64 -18.45 -7.05
CA LEU A 147 6.09 -17.50 -6.08
C LEU A 147 6.21 -18.02 -4.63
N LEU A 148 5.94 -19.31 -4.40
CA LEU A 148 6.15 -19.95 -3.08
C LEU A 148 7.63 -19.91 -2.68
N HIS A 149 8.52 -20.33 -3.57
CA HIS A 149 9.96 -20.39 -3.32
C HIS A 149 10.55 -19.02 -3.05
N ALA A 150 10.09 -17.99 -3.78
CA ALA A 150 10.46 -16.60 -3.51
C ALA A 150 10.10 -16.14 -2.10
N GLN A 151 9.06 -16.74 -1.49
CA GLN A 151 8.67 -16.51 -0.09
C GLN A 151 9.33 -17.45 0.92
N GLY A 152 10.24 -18.30 0.45
CA GLY A 152 10.88 -19.33 1.25
C GLY A 152 9.90 -20.42 1.69
N LEU A 153 8.78 -20.60 0.98
CA LEU A 153 7.81 -21.67 1.21
C LEU A 153 8.11 -22.88 0.34
N LEU A 154 7.95 -24.07 0.94
CA LEU A 154 7.86 -25.34 0.24
C LEU A 154 6.43 -25.82 0.26
N HIS A 155 5.95 -26.35 -0.88
CA HIS A 155 4.61 -26.93 -0.97
C HIS A 155 4.53 -28.29 -0.26
N ARG A 156 5.57 -29.14 -0.43
CA ARG A 156 5.71 -30.48 0.20
C ARG A 156 4.70 -31.56 -0.20
N HIS A 157 3.60 -31.19 -0.87
CA HIS A 157 2.55 -32.12 -1.26
C HIS A 157 1.95 -31.78 -2.63
N LEU A 158 2.79 -31.66 -3.66
CA LEU A 158 2.34 -31.32 -5.02
C LEU A 158 1.92 -32.59 -5.79
N ASP A 159 0.61 -32.77 -5.99
CA ASP A 159 0.01 -33.91 -6.68
C ASP A 159 -1.28 -33.53 -7.47
N GLU A 160 -2.01 -34.51 -8.00
CA GLU A 160 -3.25 -34.27 -8.76
C GLU A 160 -4.39 -33.66 -7.93
N ASN A 161 -4.36 -33.80 -6.59
CA ASN A 161 -5.34 -33.18 -5.69
C ASN A 161 -5.03 -31.70 -5.45
N SER A 162 -3.74 -31.34 -5.51
CA SER A 162 -3.26 -29.96 -5.37
C SER A 162 -3.53 -29.08 -6.60
N ILE A 163 -3.95 -29.65 -7.73
CA ILE A 163 -4.25 -28.90 -8.97
C ILE A 163 -5.76 -28.76 -9.13
N LEU A 164 -6.24 -27.51 -9.13
CA LEU A 164 -7.63 -27.18 -9.46
C LEU A 164 -7.75 -26.84 -10.95
N THR A 165 -8.80 -27.35 -11.60
CA THR A 165 -9.10 -27.16 -13.04
C THR A 165 -10.62 -27.18 -13.27
N TYR A 166 -11.11 -26.55 -14.35
CA TYR A 166 -12.53 -26.54 -14.70
C TYR A 166 -13.06 -27.91 -15.11
N GLU A 167 -14.36 -28.16 -14.90
CA GLU A 167 -15.02 -29.37 -15.41
C GLU A 167 -15.27 -29.30 -16.94
N TYR A 168 -15.38 -28.09 -17.48
CA TYR A 168 -15.69 -27.82 -18.89
C TYR A 168 -14.50 -27.17 -19.62
N GLU A 169 -14.45 -27.35 -20.94
CA GLU A 169 -13.49 -26.63 -21.78
C GLU A 169 -13.91 -25.17 -21.95
N ASP A 170 -13.27 -24.28 -21.19
CA ASP A 170 -13.30 -22.84 -21.49
C ASP A 170 -12.31 -22.50 -22.63
N ASP A 171 -12.62 -21.46 -23.39
CA ASP A 171 -11.76 -20.88 -24.44
C ASP A 171 -10.49 -20.22 -23.82
N ASP A 172 -10.53 -19.92 -22.51
CA ASP A 172 -9.38 -19.41 -21.77
C ASP A 172 -8.38 -20.53 -21.42
N TYR A 173 -7.11 -20.30 -21.77
CA TYR A 173 -6.00 -21.20 -21.42
C TYR A 173 -5.61 -21.12 -19.93
N ASN A 174 -6.20 -20.21 -19.15
CA ASN A 174 -5.94 -19.97 -17.73
C ASN A 174 -6.73 -20.90 -16.79
N ASP A 175 -6.45 -22.20 -16.91
CA ASP A 175 -7.22 -23.24 -16.24
C ASP A 175 -6.65 -23.59 -14.86
N PHE A 176 -5.38 -23.96 -14.78
CA PHE A 176 -4.79 -24.51 -13.55
C PHE A 176 -4.58 -23.47 -12.45
N GLN A 177 -4.93 -23.87 -11.22
CA GLN A 177 -4.63 -23.19 -9.96
C GLN A 177 -4.08 -24.18 -8.93
N LEU A 178 -3.22 -23.70 -8.02
CA LEU A 178 -2.59 -24.49 -6.97
C LEU A 178 -3.36 -24.38 -5.63
N THR A 179 -3.51 -25.50 -4.93
CA THR A 179 -4.05 -25.64 -3.56
C THR A 179 -3.23 -26.66 -2.77
N GLY A 180 -3.51 -26.85 -1.47
CA GLY A 180 -2.88 -27.92 -0.68
C GLY A 180 -1.78 -27.43 0.28
N PHE A 181 -2.06 -26.37 1.05
CA PHE A 181 -1.06 -25.69 1.87
C PHE A 181 -0.95 -26.22 3.32
N GLU A 182 -1.70 -27.27 3.67
CA GLU A 182 -1.73 -27.93 4.98
C GLU A 182 -0.34 -28.34 5.47
N TRP A 183 0.48 -28.83 4.55
CA TRP A 183 1.79 -29.41 4.85
C TRP A 183 2.95 -28.50 4.46
N SER A 184 2.66 -27.31 3.95
CA SER A 184 3.68 -26.38 3.49
C SER A 184 4.60 -25.95 4.64
N ILE A 185 5.87 -25.60 4.36
CA ILE A 185 6.79 -25.14 5.41
C ILE A 185 7.59 -23.93 4.93
N ARG A 186 7.91 -23.04 5.88
CA ARG A 186 8.77 -21.88 5.63
C ARG A 186 10.20 -22.20 6.07
N MET A 187 11.17 -22.07 5.16
CA MET A 187 12.58 -22.39 5.42
C MET A 187 13.34 -21.40 6.34
N PRO A 188 13.03 -20.09 6.41
CA PRO A 188 13.75 -19.19 7.33
C PRO A 188 13.52 -19.43 8.84
N THR A 189 12.63 -20.34 9.24
CA THR A 189 12.40 -20.66 10.65
C THR A 189 13.27 -21.83 11.10
N LEU A 190 14.36 -21.54 11.81
CA LEU A 190 15.06 -22.53 12.65
C LEU A 190 14.19 -22.82 13.87
N THR A 191 13.17 -23.67 13.73
CA THR A 191 12.40 -24.17 14.89
C THR A 191 13.07 -25.39 15.48
N THR A 192 13.44 -25.33 16.76
CA THR A 192 13.87 -26.49 17.57
C THR A 192 12.71 -27.10 18.38
N ALA A 193 11.46 -26.80 18.01
CA ALA A 193 10.32 -27.50 18.57
C ALA A 193 10.56 -29.00 18.39
N LYS A 194 10.58 -29.75 19.50
CA LYS A 194 10.52 -31.22 19.47
C LYS A 194 9.13 -31.63 19.01
N ILE A 195 8.83 -31.39 17.73
CA ILE A 195 7.68 -31.97 17.07
C ILE A 195 8.05 -33.44 16.92
N LYS A 196 7.37 -34.33 17.67
CA LYS A 196 7.41 -35.75 17.34
C LYS A 196 6.92 -35.85 15.89
N PRO A 197 7.70 -36.37 14.94
CA PRO A 197 7.26 -36.46 13.56
C PRO A 197 5.98 -37.30 13.51
N ILE A 198 4.88 -36.67 13.13
CA ILE A 198 3.62 -37.34 12.77
C ILE A 198 3.62 -37.34 11.24
N GLY A 199 3.97 -38.48 10.63
CA GLY A 199 4.08 -38.64 9.17
C GLY A 199 5.37 -39.33 8.72
N GLU A 200 5.37 -39.88 7.50
CA GLU A 200 6.41 -40.75 6.91
C GLU A 200 7.83 -40.37 7.36
N GLN A 201 8.45 -41.22 8.19
CA GLN A 201 9.85 -41.11 8.55
C GLN A 201 10.70 -41.06 7.25
N GLY A 202 11.41 -39.95 7.02
CA GLY A 202 12.63 -39.97 6.19
C GLY A 202 12.64 -39.28 4.84
N LYS A 203 11.63 -38.50 4.43
CA LYS A 203 11.75 -37.65 3.22
C LYS A 203 12.30 -36.26 3.56
N ILE A 204 13.51 -35.95 3.09
CA ILE A 204 14.08 -34.61 3.15
C ILE A 204 13.35 -33.74 2.12
N SER A 205 12.65 -32.69 2.57
CA SER A 205 12.01 -31.70 1.69
C SER A 205 12.92 -30.49 1.46
N THR A 206 13.07 -30.07 0.20
CA THR A 206 13.86 -28.89 -0.21
C THR A 206 13.14 -28.15 -1.35
N PHE A 207 13.63 -26.97 -1.77
CA PHE A 207 13.07 -26.31 -2.96
C PHE A 207 13.16 -27.20 -4.21
N ALA A 208 14.20 -28.02 -4.31
CA ALA A 208 14.36 -28.98 -5.39
C ALA A 208 13.29 -30.08 -5.35
N THR A 209 12.78 -30.47 -4.17
CA THR A 209 11.75 -31.52 -4.10
C THR A 209 10.41 -31.08 -4.68
N ASP A 210 10.01 -29.81 -4.54
CA ASP A 210 8.78 -29.33 -5.18
C ASP A 210 8.89 -29.39 -6.73
N TRP A 211 10.07 -29.15 -7.29
CA TRP A 211 10.32 -29.32 -8.74
C TRP A 211 10.31 -30.80 -9.16
N ILE A 212 10.83 -31.68 -8.33
CA ILE A 212 10.75 -33.14 -8.55
C ILE A 212 9.29 -33.60 -8.53
N ASP A 213 8.50 -33.12 -7.58
CA ASP A 213 7.07 -33.43 -7.49
C ASP A 213 6.32 -32.91 -8.72
N LEU A 214 6.69 -31.75 -9.28
CA LEU A 214 6.15 -31.26 -10.54
C LEU A 214 6.50 -32.21 -11.71
N GLY A 215 7.72 -32.71 -11.77
CA GLY A 215 8.13 -33.71 -12.76
C GLY A 215 7.37 -35.03 -12.64
N ILE A 216 7.09 -35.46 -11.42
CA ILE A 216 6.25 -36.65 -11.13
C ILE A 216 4.81 -36.40 -11.59
N LEU A 217 4.24 -35.24 -11.25
CA LEU A 217 2.89 -34.85 -11.63
C LEU A 217 2.71 -34.79 -13.15
N ILE A 218 3.64 -34.17 -13.88
CA ILE A 218 3.64 -34.15 -15.35
C ILE A 218 3.68 -35.57 -15.90
N SER A 219 4.55 -36.44 -15.36
CA SER A 219 4.65 -37.83 -15.81
C SER A 219 3.33 -38.60 -15.64
N LYS A 220 2.62 -38.36 -14.52
CA LYS A 220 1.29 -38.97 -14.27
C LYS A 220 0.23 -38.50 -15.27
N PHE A 221 0.12 -37.18 -15.51
CA PHE A 221 -0.81 -36.65 -16.51
C PHE A 221 -0.54 -37.21 -17.92
N LEU A 222 0.74 -37.33 -18.28
CA LEU A 222 1.16 -37.89 -19.58
C LEU A 222 1.13 -39.42 -19.63
N LYS A 223 0.74 -40.09 -18.53
CA LYS A 223 0.67 -41.56 -18.38
C LYS A 223 2.00 -42.26 -18.69
N ILE A 224 3.10 -41.68 -18.21
CA ILE A 224 4.47 -42.22 -18.34
C ILE A 224 4.83 -42.94 -17.04
N GLU A 225 5.36 -44.16 -17.14
CA GLU A 225 5.87 -44.86 -15.96
C GLU A 225 7.15 -44.19 -15.42
N LEU A 226 7.13 -43.87 -14.12
CA LEU A 226 8.26 -43.21 -13.44
C LEU A 226 9.55 -44.04 -13.48
N SER A 227 9.44 -45.37 -13.45
CA SER A 227 10.59 -46.29 -13.56
C SER A 227 11.29 -46.18 -14.92
N GLN A 228 10.52 -45.99 -15.99
CA GLN A 228 11.03 -45.89 -17.36
C GLN A 228 11.72 -44.55 -17.59
N ILE A 229 11.08 -43.43 -17.22
CA ILE A 229 11.64 -42.09 -17.46
C ILE A 229 12.91 -41.83 -16.63
N LYS A 230 13.02 -42.43 -15.43
CA LYS A 230 14.21 -42.40 -14.56
C LYS A 230 15.39 -43.20 -15.11
N ASN A 231 15.12 -44.22 -15.91
CA ASN A 231 16.17 -45.09 -16.41
C ASN A 231 16.78 -44.52 -17.72
N LEU A 232 18.07 -44.16 -17.66
CA LEU A 232 18.82 -43.62 -18.79
C LEU A 232 19.02 -44.63 -19.94
N SER A 233 18.75 -45.92 -19.73
CA SER A 233 18.81 -46.92 -20.80
C SER A 233 17.71 -46.75 -21.86
N PHE A 234 16.60 -46.10 -21.51
CA PHE A 234 15.56 -45.74 -22.49
C PHE A 234 15.96 -44.45 -23.19
N SER A 235 16.20 -44.52 -24.50
CA SER A 235 16.49 -43.33 -25.32
C SER A 235 15.27 -42.42 -25.42
N ALA A 236 15.47 -41.15 -25.81
CA ALA A 236 14.35 -40.25 -26.09
C ALA A 236 13.43 -40.83 -27.17
N GLU A 237 13.97 -41.56 -28.14
CA GLU A 237 13.23 -42.25 -29.22
C GLU A 237 12.20 -43.28 -28.71
N HIS A 238 12.47 -43.91 -27.56
CA HIS A 238 11.51 -44.82 -26.93
C HIS A 238 10.23 -44.09 -26.49
N PHE A 239 10.38 -42.88 -25.94
CA PHE A 239 9.24 -42.08 -25.49
C PHE A 239 8.52 -41.37 -26.65
N ILE A 240 9.27 -41.00 -27.70
CA ILE A 240 8.69 -40.49 -28.96
C ILE A 240 7.76 -41.54 -29.57
N SER A 241 8.22 -42.79 -29.66
CA SER A 241 7.46 -43.89 -30.31
C SER A 241 6.27 -44.41 -29.49
N ASN A 242 6.35 -44.42 -28.16
CA ASN A 242 5.30 -44.99 -27.32
C ASN A 242 4.31 -43.96 -26.76
N HIS A 243 4.71 -42.68 -26.65
CA HIS A 243 3.94 -41.64 -25.96
C HIS A 243 3.77 -40.35 -26.78
N ASP A 244 4.24 -40.30 -28.03
CA ASP A 244 4.19 -39.13 -28.94
C ASP A 244 4.80 -37.86 -28.32
N LEU A 245 5.82 -38.01 -27.46
CA LEU A 245 6.51 -36.88 -26.83
C LEU A 245 7.61 -36.35 -27.73
N THR A 246 7.91 -35.06 -27.61
CA THR A 246 9.10 -34.45 -28.20
C THR A 246 10.35 -34.70 -27.34
N ILE A 247 11.53 -34.54 -27.93
CA ILE A 247 12.81 -34.61 -27.21
C ILE A 247 12.85 -33.56 -26.09
N SER A 248 12.33 -32.36 -26.34
CA SER A 248 12.26 -31.28 -25.35
C SER A 248 11.38 -31.64 -24.15
N GLU A 249 10.22 -32.29 -24.37
CA GLU A 249 9.34 -32.76 -23.28
C GLU A 249 10.01 -33.83 -22.41
N VAL A 250 10.63 -34.84 -23.02
CA VAL A 250 11.39 -35.86 -22.29
C VAL A 250 12.53 -35.22 -21.50
N THR A 251 13.17 -34.21 -22.10
CA THR A 251 14.30 -33.53 -21.49
C THR A 251 13.90 -32.77 -20.23
N ILE A 252 12.84 -31.95 -20.29
CA ILE A 252 12.42 -31.17 -19.12
C ILE A 252 11.90 -32.06 -17.98
N ILE A 253 11.19 -33.15 -18.29
CA ILE A 253 10.69 -34.09 -17.26
C ILE A 253 11.86 -34.73 -16.52
N ARG A 254 12.88 -35.22 -17.26
CA ARG A 254 14.08 -35.78 -16.65
C ARG A 254 14.88 -34.77 -15.84
N SER A 255 14.90 -33.51 -16.28
CA SER A 255 15.58 -32.45 -15.55
C SER A 255 14.86 -32.09 -14.25
N LEU A 256 13.53 -31.96 -14.27
CA LEU A 256 12.73 -31.74 -13.05
C LEU A 256 12.92 -32.86 -12.03
N LEU A 257 13.05 -34.11 -12.50
CA LEU A 257 13.32 -35.29 -11.65
C LEU A 257 14.78 -35.37 -11.14
N GLY A 258 15.65 -34.40 -11.47
CA GLY A 258 17.05 -34.36 -11.04
C GLY A 258 17.97 -35.39 -11.72
N ILE A 259 17.54 -36.00 -12.83
CA ILE A 259 18.29 -37.06 -13.51
C ILE A 259 19.37 -36.46 -14.43
N GLN A 260 19.10 -35.31 -15.04
CA GLN A 260 20.00 -34.59 -15.95
C GLN A 260 19.92 -33.08 -15.72
N PRO A 261 21.00 -32.31 -16.00
CA PRO A 261 20.97 -30.86 -15.87
C PRO A 261 20.20 -30.21 -17.05
N ILE A 262 19.50 -29.08 -16.79
CA ILE A 262 18.83 -28.29 -17.85
C ILE A 262 19.84 -27.64 -18.80
N GLN A 263 21.03 -27.27 -18.32
CA GLN A 263 22.11 -26.67 -19.10
C GLN A 263 23.44 -27.37 -18.85
N GLN A 264 24.29 -27.47 -19.88
CA GLN A 264 25.68 -27.85 -19.71
C GLN A 264 26.37 -26.80 -18.83
N ASN A 265 26.83 -27.19 -17.63
CA ASN A 265 27.48 -26.39 -16.58
C ASN A 265 26.59 -25.86 -15.43
N ALA A 266 25.30 -26.18 -15.37
CA ALA A 266 24.49 -25.89 -14.18
C ALA A 266 24.82 -26.86 -13.02
N ILE A 267 24.86 -26.36 -11.78
CA ILE A 267 24.95 -27.21 -10.59
C ILE A 267 23.71 -28.10 -10.57
N LYS A 268 23.89 -29.43 -10.47
CA LYS A 268 22.83 -30.45 -10.55
C LYS A 268 21.60 -30.24 -9.65
N GLU A 269 21.68 -29.36 -8.65
CA GLU A 269 20.70 -29.21 -7.56
C GLU A 269 19.96 -27.86 -7.53
N LEU A 270 20.27 -26.91 -8.43
CA LEU A 270 19.66 -25.57 -8.43
C LEU A 270 18.95 -25.29 -9.76
N LEU A 271 17.70 -25.73 -9.85
CA LEU A 271 16.78 -25.34 -10.94
C LEU A 271 16.09 -24.04 -10.57
N SER A 272 16.12 -23.05 -11.46
CA SER A 272 15.36 -21.81 -11.29
C SER A 272 14.03 -21.84 -12.04
N GLU A 273 12.99 -21.21 -11.48
CA GLU A 273 11.70 -20.99 -12.12
C GLU A 273 11.85 -20.47 -13.56
N LYS A 274 12.72 -19.48 -13.76
CA LYS A 274 12.95 -18.84 -15.07
C LYS A 274 13.47 -19.82 -16.13
N GLU A 275 14.37 -20.73 -15.76
CA GLU A 275 14.92 -21.73 -16.68
C GLU A 275 13.88 -22.80 -17.05
N ILE A 276 13.05 -23.20 -16.08
CA ILE A 276 11.96 -24.14 -16.29
C ILE A 276 10.92 -23.52 -17.24
N LEU A 277 10.50 -22.28 -16.97
CA LEU A 277 9.57 -21.54 -17.84
C LEU A 277 10.13 -21.35 -19.25
N HIS A 278 11.42 -21.02 -19.39
CA HIS A 278 12.05 -20.90 -20.70
C HIS A 278 12.00 -22.22 -21.48
N SER A 279 12.27 -23.35 -20.81
CA SER A 279 12.22 -24.68 -21.42
C SER A 279 10.80 -25.10 -21.82
N ILE A 280 9.80 -24.82 -20.97
CA ILE A 280 8.39 -25.09 -21.29
C ILE A 280 7.91 -24.21 -22.45
N ASN A 281 8.27 -22.92 -22.47
CA ASN A 281 7.93 -22.04 -23.59
C ASN A 281 8.56 -22.51 -24.90
N ARG A 282 9.77 -23.11 -24.86
CA ARG A 282 10.37 -23.75 -26.03
C ARG A 282 9.53 -24.94 -26.52
N ILE A 283 9.05 -25.79 -25.60
CA ILE A 283 8.13 -26.89 -25.94
C ILE A 283 6.84 -26.36 -26.58
N ILE A 284 6.23 -25.32 -26.00
CA ILE A 284 5.03 -24.70 -26.54
C ILE A 284 5.28 -24.20 -27.96
N ASN A 285 6.41 -23.53 -28.21
CA ASN A 285 6.77 -23.03 -29.53
C ASN A 285 7.06 -24.17 -30.52
N GLU A 286 7.78 -25.22 -30.11
CA GLU A 286 8.06 -26.40 -30.94
C GLU A 286 6.78 -27.12 -31.35
N LEU A 287 5.86 -27.35 -30.42
CA LEU A 287 4.55 -27.95 -30.70
C LEU A 287 3.71 -27.04 -31.60
N THR A 288 3.73 -25.73 -31.35
CA THR A 288 2.99 -24.75 -32.16
C THR A 288 3.53 -24.69 -33.59
N GLU A 289 4.86 -24.67 -33.76
CA GLU A 289 5.51 -24.68 -35.08
C GLU A 289 5.29 -25.99 -35.83
N PHE A 290 5.41 -27.13 -35.14
CA PHE A 290 5.12 -28.44 -35.72
C PHE A 290 3.69 -28.48 -36.23
N TYR A 291 2.75 -28.06 -35.40
CA TYR A 291 1.35 -27.98 -35.75
C TYR A 291 1.09 -27.05 -36.95
N LYS A 292 1.72 -25.86 -36.94
CA LYS A 292 1.65 -24.90 -38.06
C LYS A 292 2.21 -25.43 -39.37
N LYS A 293 3.30 -26.21 -39.33
CA LYS A 293 3.93 -26.82 -40.52
C LYS A 293 3.10 -27.95 -41.11
N THR A 294 2.33 -28.66 -40.28
CA THR A 294 1.50 -29.80 -40.71
C THR A 294 0.12 -29.41 -41.23
N LYS A 295 -0.45 -28.27 -40.79
CA LYS A 295 -1.83 -27.87 -41.09
C LYS A 295 -1.87 -26.47 -41.72
N ASN A 296 -2.24 -26.37 -43.01
CA ASN A 296 -2.19 -25.11 -43.77
C ASN A 296 -3.58 -24.63 -44.24
N ILE A 297 -4.66 -25.38 -43.99
CA ILE A 297 -5.98 -25.11 -44.56
C ILE A 297 -6.92 -24.55 -43.47
N HIS A 298 -7.41 -23.33 -43.60
CA HIS A 298 -8.45 -22.76 -42.76
C HIS A 298 -9.83 -23.23 -43.23
N GLY A 299 -10.54 -23.99 -42.41
CA GLY A 299 -11.88 -24.45 -42.76
C GLY A 299 -12.98 -23.49 -42.31
N VAL A 300 -13.97 -23.24 -43.16
CA VAL A 300 -15.15 -22.41 -42.85
C VAL A 300 -16.42 -23.25 -43.03
N ALA A 301 -17.18 -23.47 -41.96
CA ALA A 301 -18.43 -24.21 -41.98
C ALA A 301 -19.63 -23.26 -42.09
N ILE A 302 -20.55 -23.54 -43.01
CA ILE A 302 -21.65 -22.63 -43.36
C ILE A 302 -22.99 -23.28 -43.01
N ASN A 303 -23.89 -22.51 -42.36
CA ASN A 303 -25.28 -22.92 -42.16
C ASN A 303 -26.27 -21.83 -42.59
N THR A 304 -27.01 -22.14 -43.65
CA THR A 304 -28.06 -21.28 -44.23
C THR A 304 -29.48 -21.73 -43.90
N LYS A 305 -29.65 -22.83 -43.15
CA LYS A 305 -30.98 -23.34 -42.73
C LYS A 305 -31.48 -22.67 -41.45
N TYR A 306 -30.63 -21.90 -40.78
CA TYR A 306 -31.01 -21.13 -39.60
C TYR A 306 -31.79 -19.87 -40.01
N GLU A 307 -32.92 -19.63 -39.35
CA GLU A 307 -33.78 -18.47 -39.56
C GLU A 307 -33.97 -17.73 -38.25
N GLN A 308 -33.61 -16.44 -38.23
CA GLN A 308 -33.62 -15.66 -37.00
C GLN A 308 -34.98 -14.98 -36.82
N PRO A 309 -35.58 -14.99 -35.61
CA PRO A 309 -36.70 -14.12 -35.31
C PRO A 309 -36.21 -12.67 -35.25
N ASN A 310 -36.79 -11.81 -36.09
CA ASN A 310 -36.45 -10.39 -36.31
C ASN A 310 -36.19 -9.59 -35.01
N ASN A 311 -34.94 -9.42 -34.58
CA ASN A 311 -34.62 -8.51 -33.46
C ASN A 311 -33.26 -7.78 -33.53
N ASN A 312 -32.43 -7.97 -34.55
CA ASN A 312 -31.18 -7.18 -34.72
C ASN A 312 -31.13 -6.51 -36.10
N LYS A 313 -30.99 -5.17 -36.14
CA LYS A 313 -31.08 -4.38 -37.39
C LYS A 313 -29.82 -4.45 -38.27
N GLU A 314 -28.65 -4.80 -37.72
CA GLU A 314 -27.36 -4.75 -38.45
C GLU A 314 -26.82 -6.11 -38.90
N LYS A 315 -26.86 -7.15 -38.04
CA LYS A 315 -26.40 -8.52 -38.35
C LYS A 315 -27.56 -9.34 -38.91
N LYS A 316 -27.43 -9.88 -40.11
CA LYS A 316 -28.50 -10.65 -40.79
C LYS A 316 -28.12 -12.13 -40.95
N ASP A 317 -29.12 -12.97 -41.16
CA ASP A 317 -28.87 -14.37 -41.50
C ASP A 317 -28.08 -14.48 -42.81
N LEU A 318 -27.17 -15.44 -42.85
CA LEU A 318 -26.23 -15.59 -43.95
C LEU A 318 -26.95 -15.84 -45.29
N PHE A 319 -28.03 -16.61 -45.29
CA PHE A 319 -28.80 -16.89 -46.50
C PHE A 319 -29.42 -15.63 -47.09
N HIS A 320 -30.04 -14.77 -46.26
CA HIS A 320 -30.59 -13.50 -46.74
C HIS A 320 -29.53 -12.59 -47.37
N CYS A 321 -28.33 -12.52 -46.78
CA CYS A 321 -27.22 -11.75 -47.32
C CYS A 321 -26.77 -12.28 -48.69
N ILE A 322 -26.59 -13.59 -48.81
CA ILE A 322 -26.26 -14.27 -50.07
C ILE A 322 -27.36 -14.05 -51.11
N GLN A 323 -28.63 -14.29 -50.74
CA GLN A 323 -29.79 -14.13 -51.60
C GLN A 323 -29.91 -12.71 -52.16
N LYS A 324 -29.64 -11.68 -51.36
CA LYS A 324 -29.66 -10.28 -51.80
C LYS A 324 -28.58 -10.00 -52.84
N LYS A 325 -27.35 -10.45 -52.62
CA LYS A 325 -26.23 -10.27 -53.57
C LYS A 325 -26.44 -11.08 -54.85
N PHE A 326 -26.90 -12.32 -54.72
CA PHE A 326 -27.18 -13.23 -55.82
C PHE A 326 -28.31 -12.70 -56.72
N TYR A 327 -29.41 -12.21 -56.14
CA TYR A 327 -30.51 -11.60 -56.89
C TYR A 327 -30.07 -10.32 -57.61
N ASN A 328 -29.27 -9.47 -56.96
CA ASN A 328 -28.79 -8.24 -57.60
C ASN A 328 -27.89 -8.49 -58.82
N LYS A 329 -27.17 -9.61 -58.85
CA LYS A 329 -26.31 -9.98 -59.99
C LYS A 329 -27.03 -10.76 -61.08
N ASN A 330 -27.89 -11.70 -60.69
CA ASN A 330 -28.44 -12.71 -61.60
C ASN A 330 -29.94 -12.51 -61.87
N HIS A 331 -30.60 -11.59 -61.16
CA HIS A 331 -32.04 -11.27 -61.28
C HIS A 331 -33.01 -12.43 -61.01
N PHE A 332 -32.59 -13.47 -60.28
CA PHE A 332 -33.47 -14.55 -59.79
C PHE A 332 -33.11 -14.99 -58.35
N THR A 333 -34.04 -15.67 -57.68
CA THR A 333 -33.88 -16.14 -56.30
C THR A 333 -33.47 -17.61 -56.21
N ILE A 334 -32.68 -17.96 -55.19
CA ILE A 334 -32.26 -19.34 -54.89
C ILE A 334 -33.03 -19.87 -53.67
N SER A 335 -33.06 -21.18 -53.48
CA SER A 335 -33.66 -21.81 -52.30
C SER A 335 -32.62 -22.02 -51.19
N ARG A 336 -33.07 -22.07 -49.93
CA ARG A 336 -32.21 -22.44 -48.77
C ARG A 336 -31.65 -23.87 -48.90
N ASP A 337 -32.31 -24.72 -49.68
CA ASP A 337 -31.88 -26.10 -49.93
C ASP A 337 -30.83 -26.24 -51.04
N ASP A 338 -30.50 -25.16 -51.76
CA ASP A 338 -29.47 -25.15 -52.81
C ASP A 338 -28.04 -25.08 -52.22
N SER A 339 -27.70 -26.03 -51.35
CA SER A 339 -26.47 -26.01 -50.54
C SER A 339 -25.19 -25.93 -51.36
N GLU A 340 -25.15 -26.55 -52.55
CA GLU A 340 -23.99 -26.50 -53.45
C GLU A 340 -23.80 -25.12 -54.09
N ILE A 341 -24.89 -24.45 -54.48
CA ILE A 341 -24.85 -23.11 -55.08
C ILE A 341 -24.41 -22.10 -54.01
N ILE A 342 -24.95 -22.23 -52.80
CA ILE A 342 -24.60 -21.40 -51.64
C ILE A 342 -23.13 -21.60 -51.26
N LYS A 343 -22.67 -22.85 -51.15
CA LYS A 343 -21.28 -23.18 -50.86
C LYS A 343 -20.34 -22.60 -51.92
N LYS A 344 -20.68 -22.75 -53.20
CA LYS A 344 -19.91 -22.18 -54.32
C LYS A 344 -19.83 -20.65 -54.24
N PHE A 345 -20.93 -19.97 -53.94
CA PHE A 345 -20.93 -18.52 -53.74
C PHE A 345 -19.95 -18.10 -52.64
N VAL A 346 -19.96 -18.77 -51.48
CA VAL A 346 -19.05 -18.44 -50.38
C VAL A 346 -17.58 -18.75 -50.72
N CYS A 347 -17.32 -19.87 -51.42
CA CYS A 347 -15.98 -20.16 -51.93
C CYS A 347 -15.46 -19.07 -52.88
N ASP A 348 -16.29 -18.66 -53.84
CA ASP A 348 -15.93 -17.63 -54.82
C ASP A 348 -15.71 -16.27 -54.14
N ASP A 349 -16.51 -15.95 -53.12
CA ASP A 349 -16.41 -14.71 -52.35
C ASP A 349 -15.14 -14.64 -51.48
N LEU A 350 -14.66 -15.78 -50.98
CA LEU A 350 -13.43 -15.88 -50.18
C LEU A 350 -12.17 -16.13 -51.04
N SER A 351 -12.29 -16.09 -52.37
CA SER A 351 -11.21 -16.47 -53.29
C SER A 351 -10.16 -15.39 -53.59
N ASP A 352 -10.45 -14.10 -53.33
CA ASP A 352 -9.46 -12.98 -53.39
C ASP A 352 -9.11 -12.55 -51.98
N SER A 353 -7.90 -12.89 -51.52
CA SER A 353 -7.24 -12.28 -50.35
C SER A 353 -8.19 -11.88 -49.21
N PRO A 354 -8.93 -12.82 -48.60
CA PRO A 354 -9.88 -12.51 -47.56
C PRO A 354 -9.16 -11.94 -46.33
N VAL A 355 -9.78 -10.94 -45.71
CA VAL A 355 -9.18 -10.21 -44.58
C VAL A 355 -9.93 -10.55 -43.29
N LEU A 356 -9.21 -11.05 -42.30
CA LEU A 356 -9.74 -11.34 -40.98
C LEU A 356 -9.63 -10.10 -40.07
N PHE A 357 -10.76 -9.68 -39.52
CA PHE A 357 -10.84 -8.63 -38.50
C PHE A 357 -11.16 -9.26 -37.15
N VAL A 358 -10.43 -8.85 -36.10
CA VAL A 358 -10.59 -9.37 -34.75
C VAL A 358 -10.82 -8.21 -33.79
N ASN A 359 -11.94 -8.22 -33.09
CA ASN A 359 -12.26 -7.25 -32.06
C ASN A 359 -12.44 -7.95 -30.70
N THR A 360 -11.55 -7.67 -29.76
CA THR A 360 -11.58 -8.17 -28.38
C THR A 360 -12.58 -7.36 -27.56
N LEU A 361 -13.68 -7.99 -27.14
CA LEU A 361 -14.69 -7.38 -26.25
C LEU A 361 -14.25 -7.45 -24.77
N GLU A 362 -14.95 -6.77 -23.87
CA GLU A 362 -14.61 -6.66 -22.42
C GLU A 362 -14.62 -8.01 -21.66
N THR A 363 -15.19 -9.06 -22.23
CA THR A 363 -15.35 -10.39 -21.61
C THR A 363 -14.41 -11.47 -22.17
N ASN A 364 -13.25 -11.11 -22.74
CA ASN A 364 -12.36 -12.03 -23.47
C ASN A 364 -12.98 -12.76 -24.67
N HIS A 365 -14.23 -12.43 -25.05
CA HIS A 365 -14.83 -12.92 -26.29
C HIS A 365 -14.31 -12.13 -27.50
N HIS A 366 -13.84 -12.87 -28.50
CA HIS A 366 -13.42 -12.32 -29.79
C HIS A 366 -14.61 -12.24 -30.74
N GLU A 367 -14.93 -11.04 -31.22
CA GLU A 367 -15.78 -10.89 -32.38
C GLU A 367 -14.91 -10.97 -33.64
N VAL A 368 -15.04 -12.10 -34.35
CA VAL A 368 -14.21 -12.45 -35.51
C VAL A 368 -15.02 -12.30 -36.79
N ILE A 369 -14.54 -11.44 -37.70
CA ILE A 369 -15.17 -11.21 -39.00
C ILE A 369 -14.19 -11.53 -40.12
N LEU A 370 -14.56 -12.46 -40.99
CA LEU A 370 -13.82 -12.75 -42.22
C LEU A 370 -14.47 -11.99 -43.37
N ARG A 371 -13.77 -11.01 -43.94
CA ARG A 371 -14.24 -10.20 -45.06
C ARG A 371 -13.84 -10.86 -46.38
N GLY A 372 -14.85 -11.27 -47.16
CA GLY A 372 -14.72 -11.64 -48.56
C GLY A 372 -14.91 -10.43 -49.50
N LYS A 373 -15.02 -10.69 -50.80
CA LYS A 373 -15.20 -9.64 -51.83
C LYS A 373 -16.53 -8.87 -51.66
N GLU A 374 -17.58 -9.56 -51.25
CA GLU A 374 -18.96 -9.09 -51.26
C GLU A 374 -19.64 -9.12 -49.90
N LEU A 375 -19.26 -10.04 -49.03
CA LEU A 375 -19.84 -10.21 -47.69
C LEU A 375 -18.77 -10.22 -46.59
N CYS A 376 -19.20 -9.87 -45.39
CA CYS A 376 -18.40 -9.99 -44.17
C CYS A 376 -18.99 -11.10 -43.28
N TYR A 377 -18.37 -12.28 -43.30
CA TYR A 377 -18.81 -13.47 -42.57
C TYR A 377 -18.48 -13.35 -41.09
N VAL A 378 -19.47 -13.57 -40.22
CA VAL A 378 -19.23 -13.64 -38.78
C VAL A 378 -18.81 -15.07 -38.44
N LEU A 379 -17.62 -15.24 -37.88
CA LEU A 379 -17.10 -16.55 -37.48
C LEU A 379 -17.34 -16.80 -35.98
N THR A 380 -17.74 -18.02 -35.66
CA THR A 380 -17.94 -18.55 -34.31
C THR A 380 -17.34 -19.95 -34.24
N PRO A 381 -17.00 -20.50 -33.07
CA PRO A 381 -16.48 -21.86 -33.00
C PRO A 381 -17.58 -22.87 -33.37
N PHE A 382 -17.22 -23.91 -34.11
CA PHE A 382 -18.15 -24.95 -34.55
C PHE A 382 -18.48 -25.92 -33.42
N GLN A 383 -19.74 -26.33 -33.32
CA GLN A 383 -20.22 -27.30 -32.33
C GLN A 383 -20.54 -28.64 -33.03
N PRO A 384 -19.73 -29.70 -32.84
CA PRO A 384 -19.92 -30.98 -33.55
C PRO A 384 -21.17 -31.75 -33.10
N ASP A 385 -21.48 -31.75 -31.79
CA ASP A 385 -22.70 -32.35 -31.23
C ASP A 385 -23.53 -31.29 -30.49
N HIS A 386 -24.76 -31.05 -30.92
CA HIS A 386 -25.67 -30.10 -30.26
C HIS A 386 -26.08 -30.52 -28.85
N ARG A 387 -25.77 -31.74 -28.44
CA ARG A 387 -26.02 -32.27 -27.09
C ARG A 387 -24.88 -32.02 -26.11
N THR A 388 -23.68 -31.65 -26.60
CA THR A 388 -22.53 -31.27 -25.77
C THR A 388 -22.26 -29.78 -25.91
N ASN A 389 -21.62 -29.13 -24.92
CA ASN A 389 -21.22 -27.73 -25.06
C ASN A 389 -19.85 -27.56 -25.74
N ASP A 390 -19.28 -28.64 -26.27
CA ASP A 390 -17.95 -28.65 -26.86
C ASP A 390 -17.95 -27.88 -28.18
N LYS A 391 -17.22 -26.77 -28.21
CA LYS A 391 -17.04 -25.93 -29.38
C LYS A 391 -15.57 -25.93 -29.77
N THR A 392 -15.28 -25.95 -31.06
CA THR A 392 -13.92 -25.98 -31.59
C THR A 392 -13.71 -24.88 -32.62
N TRP A 393 -12.53 -24.27 -32.60
CA TRP A 393 -12.08 -23.34 -33.63
C TRP A 393 -11.39 -24.03 -34.82
N GLU A 394 -11.34 -25.37 -34.86
CA GLU A 394 -10.86 -26.11 -36.05
C GLU A 394 -11.62 -25.73 -37.33
N LEU A 395 -12.92 -25.41 -37.20
CA LEU A 395 -13.74 -24.86 -38.26
C LEU A 395 -14.36 -23.54 -37.80
N GLY A 396 -14.18 -22.48 -38.60
CA GLY A 396 -14.87 -21.22 -38.40
C GLY A 396 -16.32 -21.37 -38.85
N TYR A 397 -17.27 -21.36 -37.93
CA TYR A 397 -18.69 -21.54 -38.23
C TYR A 397 -19.39 -20.20 -38.47
N SER A 398 -20.10 -20.09 -39.60
CA SER A 398 -20.86 -18.90 -39.96
C SER A 398 -22.33 -19.20 -40.23
N GLN A 399 -23.18 -18.54 -39.46
CA GLN A 399 -24.64 -18.47 -39.63
C GLN A 399 -25.12 -17.08 -40.03
N TYR A 400 -24.22 -16.09 -39.96
CA TYR A 400 -24.55 -14.69 -40.07
C TYR A 400 -23.48 -13.95 -40.86
N ALA A 401 -23.90 -12.92 -41.58
CA ALA A 401 -22.99 -12.02 -42.28
C ALA A 401 -23.49 -10.58 -42.24
N TYR A 402 -22.56 -9.66 -42.42
CA TYR A 402 -22.85 -8.27 -42.74
C TYR A 402 -22.67 -8.02 -44.25
N LEU A 403 -23.47 -7.11 -44.80
CA LEU A 403 -23.32 -6.65 -46.19
C LEU A 403 -22.10 -5.73 -46.37
N GLU A 404 -21.71 -5.03 -45.30
CA GLU A 404 -20.56 -4.13 -45.22
C GLU A 404 -19.91 -4.28 -43.84
N LEU A 405 -18.62 -3.97 -43.74
CA LEU A 405 -17.88 -4.07 -42.47
C LEU A 405 -18.45 -3.04 -41.46
N PRO A 406 -18.82 -3.44 -40.22
CA PRO A 406 -19.35 -2.50 -39.23
C PRO A 406 -18.36 -1.40 -38.85
N ALA A 407 -18.86 -0.18 -38.57
CA ALA A 407 -18.06 1.00 -38.23
C ALA A 407 -17.04 0.78 -37.08
N LYS A 408 -17.38 -0.09 -36.11
CA LYS A 408 -16.53 -0.47 -34.96
C LYS A 408 -15.20 -1.15 -35.34
N PHE A 409 -15.02 -1.56 -36.59
CA PHE A 409 -13.78 -2.12 -37.12
C PHE A 409 -12.94 -1.10 -37.93
N PHE A 410 -13.42 0.13 -38.12
CA PHE A 410 -12.63 1.21 -38.73
C PHE A 410 -11.73 1.89 -37.67
N ASN A 411 -10.48 2.26 -38.03
CA ASN A 411 -9.43 2.88 -37.19
C ASN A 411 -8.63 1.97 -36.22
N LYS A 412 -8.59 0.64 -36.40
CA LYS A 412 -7.74 -0.26 -35.59
C LYS A 412 -6.77 -1.06 -36.47
N GLU A 413 -5.52 -1.20 -36.05
CA GLU A 413 -4.45 -1.96 -36.74
C GLU A 413 -4.59 -3.50 -36.64
N ASN A 414 -5.74 -4.02 -36.18
CA ASN A 414 -5.93 -5.45 -35.89
C ASN A 414 -6.64 -6.20 -37.04
N TYR A 415 -5.97 -6.35 -38.18
CA TYR A 415 -6.44 -7.22 -39.27
C TYR A 415 -5.33 -8.16 -39.76
N ILE A 416 -5.71 -9.33 -40.28
CA ILE A 416 -4.79 -10.34 -40.83
C ILE A 416 -5.24 -10.68 -42.25
N GLU A 417 -4.35 -10.57 -43.22
CA GLU A 417 -4.60 -11.05 -44.58
C GLU A 417 -4.43 -12.58 -44.63
N ILE A 418 -5.44 -13.28 -45.13
CA ILE A 418 -5.43 -14.74 -45.28
C ILE A 418 -5.22 -15.08 -46.75
N ASN A 419 -4.31 -16.03 -47.01
CA ASN A 419 -4.12 -16.55 -48.35
C ASN A 419 -5.37 -17.34 -48.79
N SER A 420 -6.00 -16.95 -49.89
CA SER A 420 -7.24 -17.57 -50.37
C SER A 420 -7.06 -19.04 -50.77
N ASN A 421 -5.86 -19.46 -51.19
CA ASN A 421 -5.56 -20.87 -51.50
C ASN A 421 -5.61 -21.79 -50.28
N ASN A 422 -5.63 -21.21 -49.08
CA ASN A 422 -5.65 -21.93 -47.82
C ASN A 422 -7.04 -21.96 -47.19
N ILE A 423 -8.10 -21.47 -47.83
CA ILE A 423 -9.46 -21.55 -47.25
C ILE A 423 -10.27 -22.66 -47.92
N SER A 424 -10.88 -23.53 -47.11
CA SER A 424 -11.82 -24.55 -47.57
C SER A 424 -13.19 -24.34 -46.93
N CYS A 425 -14.25 -24.29 -47.74
CA CYS A 425 -15.61 -24.12 -47.23
C CYS A 425 -16.35 -25.46 -47.17
N PHE A 426 -17.15 -25.64 -46.12
CA PHE A 426 -17.94 -26.84 -45.85
C PHE A 426 -19.38 -26.46 -45.56
N THR A 427 -20.33 -27.29 -45.98
CA THR A 427 -21.68 -27.23 -45.43
C THR A 427 -21.67 -27.71 -43.97
N HIS A 428 -22.66 -27.28 -43.18
CA HIS A 428 -22.82 -27.76 -41.80
C HIS A 428 -22.84 -29.29 -41.68
N TYR A 429 -23.43 -30.00 -42.66
CA TYR A 429 -23.47 -31.47 -42.66
C TYR A 429 -22.09 -32.11 -42.93
N GLU A 430 -21.34 -31.57 -43.90
CA GLU A 430 -19.97 -32.03 -44.20
C GLU A 430 -19.04 -31.78 -43.00
N ALA A 431 -19.10 -30.58 -42.42
CA ALA A 431 -18.33 -30.20 -41.24
C ALA A 431 -18.59 -31.13 -40.04
N LYS A 432 -19.87 -31.47 -39.80
CA LYS A 432 -20.27 -32.39 -38.74
C LYS A 432 -19.73 -33.80 -38.97
N LYS A 433 -19.89 -34.35 -40.17
CA LYS A 433 -19.42 -35.69 -40.53
C LYS A 433 -17.90 -35.79 -40.41
N PHE A 434 -17.20 -34.74 -40.81
CA PHE A 434 -15.75 -34.64 -40.75
C PHE A 434 -15.23 -34.69 -39.31
N LEU A 435 -15.72 -33.79 -38.45
CA LEU A 435 -15.28 -33.72 -37.05
C LEU A 435 -15.75 -34.92 -36.20
N SER A 436 -16.90 -35.54 -36.53
CA SER A 436 -17.37 -36.72 -35.81
C SER A 436 -16.53 -37.98 -36.06
N ASN A 437 -15.81 -38.04 -37.18
CA ASN A 437 -15.05 -39.21 -37.61
C ASN A 437 -13.54 -39.11 -37.32
N ASN A 438 -13.05 -38.00 -36.74
CA ASN A 438 -11.62 -37.71 -36.57
C ASN A 438 -10.81 -37.95 -37.86
N ASP A 439 -11.33 -37.47 -38.99
CA ASP A 439 -10.66 -37.60 -40.28
C ASP A 439 -9.58 -36.52 -40.43
N ASP A 440 -8.32 -36.83 -40.11
CA ASP A 440 -7.21 -35.86 -40.17
C ASP A 440 -6.76 -35.48 -41.61
N SER A 441 -7.41 -36.00 -42.65
CA SER A 441 -6.96 -35.88 -44.05
C SER A 441 -6.92 -34.45 -44.63
N LEU A 442 -7.63 -33.49 -44.02
CA LEU A 442 -7.76 -32.11 -44.55
C LEU A 442 -6.79 -31.09 -43.95
N ASN A 443 -5.88 -31.48 -43.05
CA ASN A 443 -4.82 -30.59 -42.53
C ASN A 443 -5.32 -29.21 -42.07
N LEU A 444 -6.40 -29.17 -41.28
CA LEU A 444 -7.10 -27.93 -40.92
C LEU A 444 -6.38 -27.10 -39.83
N MET A 445 -6.08 -25.83 -40.12
CA MET A 445 -5.57 -24.86 -39.15
C MET A 445 -6.71 -24.24 -38.32
N PRO A 446 -6.75 -24.44 -37.00
CA PRO A 446 -7.69 -23.80 -36.08
C PRO A 446 -7.56 -22.28 -36.12
N TRP A 447 -8.70 -21.60 -36.16
CA TRP A 447 -8.78 -20.15 -36.24
C TRP A 447 -8.24 -19.44 -35.00
N ASN A 448 -8.32 -20.06 -33.82
CA ASN A 448 -7.80 -19.48 -32.58
C ASN A 448 -6.27 -19.31 -32.56
N LEU A 449 -5.53 -20.15 -33.29
CA LEU A 449 -4.08 -19.96 -33.48
C LEU A 449 -3.76 -18.80 -34.41
N VAL A 450 -4.67 -18.46 -35.34
CA VAL A 450 -4.51 -17.36 -36.29
C VAL A 450 -4.69 -16.01 -35.60
N PHE A 451 -5.72 -15.87 -34.76
CA PHE A 451 -5.98 -14.60 -34.08
C PHE A 451 -5.32 -14.45 -32.70
N ALA A 452 -4.70 -15.50 -32.14
CA ALA A 452 -3.87 -15.36 -30.93
C ALA A 452 -2.62 -14.49 -31.14
N GLU A 453 -2.24 -14.22 -32.40
CA GLU A 453 -1.14 -13.32 -32.76
C GLU A 453 -1.55 -11.84 -32.76
N THR A 454 -2.85 -11.54 -32.83
CA THR A 454 -3.38 -10.17 -32.79
C THR A 454 -3.92 -9.83 -31.40
N GLY A 455 -3.09 -9.16 -30.59
CA GLY A 455 -3.52 -8.60 -29.31
C GLY A 455 -2.65 -8.96 -28.10
N LYS A 456 -1.33 -9.04 -28.25
CA LYS A 456 -0.41 -9.27 -27.12
C LYS A 456 -0.28 -8.12 -26.12
N ASP A 457 -1.07 -7.05 -26.22
CA ASP A 457 -0.95 -5.92 -25.30
C ASP A 457 -2.28 -5.48 -24.68
N LYS A 458 -2.18 -5.30 -23.35
CA LYS A 458 -3.08 -4.64 -22.39
C LYS A 458 -4.08 -5.55 -21.67
N ASN A 459 -3.64 -6.05 -20.51
CA ASN A 459 -4.52 -6.28 -19.36
C ASN A 459 -5.40 -5.02 -19.17
N LYS A 460 -6.68 -5.10 -19.49
CA LYS A 460 -7.63 -4.00 -19.23
C LYS A 460 -7.73 -3.83 -17.72
N ARG A 461 -7.11 -2.76 -17.21
CA ARG A 461 -7.20 -2.38 -15.79
C ARG A 461 -8.66 -2.13 -15.43
N ASN A 462 -9.10 -2.64 -14.29
CA ASN A 462 -10.39 -2.28 -13.69
C ASN A 462 -10.48 -0.75 -13.56
N GLU A 463 -11.61 -0.15 -13.95
CA GLU A 463 -11.81 1.30 -13.92
C GLU A 463 -11.57 1.88 -12.51
N ALA A 464 -11.97 1.17 -11.45
CA ALA A 464 -11.73 1.59 -10.08
C ALA A 464 -10.23 1.62 -9.71
N HIS A 465 -9.45 0.65 -10.21
CA HIS A 465 -8.01 0.59 -10.00
C HIS A 465 -7.29 1.71 -10.74
N LEU A 466 -7.71 1.98 -11.99
CA LEU A 466 -7.15 3.09 -12.75
C LEU A 466 -7.39 4.42 -12.03
N LYS A 467 -8.62 4.66 -11.53
CA LYS A 467 -8.95 5.88 -10.77
C LYS A 467 -8.13 6.05 -9.50
N LEU A 468 -7.82 4.96 -8.78
CA LEU A 468 -6.92 4.97 -7.63
C LEU A 468 -5.50 5.36 -8.05
N LEU A 469 -4.96 4.70 -9.07
CA LEU A 469 -3.61 4.95 -9.58
C LEU A 469 -3.46 6.38 -10.13
N GLU A 470 -4.46 6.89 -10.86
CA GLU A 470 -4.49 8.27 -11.34
C GLU A 470 -4.45 9.28 -10.19
N GLY A 471 -5.28 9.08 -9.17
CA GLY A 471 -5.33 9.98 -8.02
C GLY A 471 -4.02 10.00 -7.23
N LEU A 472 -3.43 8.84 -6.96
CA LEU A 472 -2.13 8.75 -6.27
C LEU A 472 -0.98 9.31 -7.14
N THR A 473 -1.01 9.05 -8.45
CA THR A 473 -0.01 9.59 -9.38
C THR A 473 -0.12 11.11 -9.50
N ALA A 474 -1.32 11.69 -9.43
CA ALA A 474 -1.48 13.14 -9.40
C ALA A 474 -0.87 13.77 -8.12
N VAL A 475 -0.99 13.12 -6.96
CA VAL A 475 -0.27 13.53 -5.74
C VAL A 475 1.25 13.45 -5.95
N HIS A 476 1.72 12.38 -6.60
CA HIS A 476 3.13 12.21 -6.96
C HIS A 476 3.66 13.31 -7.89
N ILE A 477 2.91 13.64 -8.94
CA ILE A 477 3.22 14.72 -9.89
C ILE A 477 3.31 16.06 -9.15
N ALA A 478 2.38 16.37 -8.25
CA ALA A 478 2.43 17.58 -7.46
C ALA A 478 3.70 17.65 -6.57
N ASN A 479 4.15 16.53 -6.00
CA ASN A 479 5.42 16.46 -5.26
C ASN A 479 6.64 16.71 -6.16
N ILE A 480 6.68 16.13 -7.37
CA ILE A 480 7.74 16.38 -8.36
C ILE A 480 7.80 17.87 -8.71
N ALA A 481 6.65 18.47 -8.98
CA ALA A 481 6.57 19.87 -9.35
C ALA A 481 7.04 20.81 -8.23
N TYR A 482 6.69 20.51 -6.97
CA TYR A 482 7.22 21.24 -5.83
C TYR A 482 8.73 21.08 -5.64
N ALA A 483 9.28 19.90 -5.87
CA ALA A 483 10.73 19.69 -5.87
C ALA A 483 11.41 20.49 -7.00
N LYS A 484 10.77 20.58 -8.18
CA LYS A 484 11.30 21.33 -9.34
C LYS A 484 11.34 22.82 -9.05
N ALA A 485 10.36 23.31 -8.30
CA ALA A 485 10.33 24.71 -7.86
C ALA A 485 11.47 25.08 -6.91
N GLU A 486 12.11 24.13 -6.22
CA GLU A 486 13.26 24.37 -5.33
C GLU A 486 14.60 24.44 -6.08
N ILE A 487 14.58 24.52 -7.42
CA ILE A 487 15.74 24.82 -8.27
C ILE A 487 15.70 26.29 -8.65
N PHE A 488 16.73 27.04 -8.23
CA PHE A 488 16.76 28.50 -8.38
C PHE A 488 17.70 28.93 -9.52
N PRO A 489 17.18 29.55 -10.60
CA PRO A 489 18.00 30.08 -11.68
C PRO A 489 18.83 31.28 -11.21
N VAL A 490 20.13 31.26 -11.47
CA VAL A 490 21.05 32.36 -11.11
C VAL A 490 22.02 32.70 -12.24
N GLU A 491 22.58 33.90 -12.18
CA GLU A 491 23.70 34.37 -13.01
C GLU A 491 24.89 34.71 -12.12
N ASN A 492 26.09 34.33 -12.55
CA ASN A 492 27.34 34.73 -11.90
C ASN A 492 27.72 36.15 -12.33
N ILE A 493 28.05 37.01 -11.37
CA ILE A 493 28.53 38.39 -11.60
C ILE A 493 30.04 38.52 -11.37
N SER A 494 30.60 37.83 -10.38
CA SER A 494 32.02 37.93 -10.06
C SER A 494 32.59 36.67 -9.43
N GLU A 495 33.86 36.44 -9.70
CA GLU A 495 34.68 35.37 -9.14
C GLU A 495 35.93 35.99 -8.53
N ASP A 496 36.04 35.90 -7.21
CA ASP A 496 37.18 36.41 -6.44
C ASP A 496 37.90 35.24 -5.76
N SER A 497 39.23 35.23 -5.78
CA SER A 497 40.03 34.29 -4.98
C SER A 497 40.14 34.81 -3.55
N GLU A 498 39.93 33.95 -2.54
CA GLU A 498 39.91 34.36 -1.14
C GLU A 498 41.30 34.92 -0.71
N PRO A 499 41.39 36.13 -0.14
CA PRO A 499 42.67 36.81 0.07
C PRO A 499 43.61 36.11 1.08
N ASP A 500 43.07 35.29 1.98
CA ASP A 500 43.82 34.63 3.07
C ASP A 500 44.00 33.11 2.90
N ASN A 501 43.42 32.49 1.85
CA ASN A 501 43.45 31.04 1.65
C ASN A 501 43.48 30.66 0.16
N VAL A 502 44.62 30.17 -0.33
CA VAL A 502 44.90 29.91 -1.78
C VAL A 502 44.09 28.73 -2.37
N SER A 503 43.09 28.19 -1.65
CA SER A 503 42.35 26.99 -2.05
C SER A 503 40.82 27.14 -2.11
N SER A 504 40.30 28.36 -1.95
CA SER A 504 38.87 28.68 -1.96
C SER A 504 38.54 29.84 -2.89
N TRP A 505 37.39 29.73 -3.56
CA TRP A 505 36.84 30.73 -4.49
C TRP A 505 35.55 31.32 -3.91
N ILE A 506 35.36 32.62 -4.06
CA ILE A 506 34.14 33.34 -3.70
C ILE A 506 33.40 33.69 -4.99
N PHE A 507 32.15 33.24 -5.10
CA PHE A 507 31.27 33.50 -6.25
C PHE A 507 30.11 34.39 -5.82
N LYS A 508 29.79 35.40 -6.65
CA LYS A 508 28.63 36.26 -6.43
C LYS A 508 27.54 35.97 -7.46
N PHE A 509 26.37 35.58 -7.00
CA PHE A 509 25.22 35.24 -7.83
C PHE A 509 24.06 36.23 -7.65
N VAL A 510 23.33 36.50 -8.74
CA VAL A 510 22.01 37.15 -8.72
C VAL A 510 20.93 36.21 -9.25
N PRO A 511 19.69 36.30 -8.75
CA PRO A 511 18.55 35.59 -9.34
C PRO A 511 18.33 36.00 -10.80
N ARG A 512 18.24 35.01 -11.69
CA ARG A 512 17.94 35.20 -13.11
C ARG A 512 16.45 34.96 -13.36
N HIS A 513 15.82 35.81 -14.18
CA HIS A 513 14.46 35.54 -14.65
C HIS A 513 14.45 34.40 -15.66
N ASP A 514 13.61 33.39 -15.42
CA ASP A 514 13.46 32.24 -16.29
C ASP A 514 11.97 31.89 -16.45
N GLU A 515 11.48 31.95 -17.68
CA GLU A 515 10.04 31.89 -17.98
C GLU A 515 9.39 30.59 -17.48
N ALA A 516 10.03 29.44 -17.71
CA ALA A 516 9.51 28.14 -17.29
C ALA A 516 9.40 28.01 -15.76
N THR A 517 10.41 28.44 -15.00
CA THR A 517 10.35 28.38 -13.53
C THR A 517 9.39 29.41 -12.92
N GLU A 518 9.18 30.55 -13.58
CA GLU A 518 8.16 31.53 -13.21
C GLU A 518 6.74 31.00 -13.49
N GLU A 519 6.51 30.37 -14.64
CA GLU A 519 5.24 29.72 -14.98
C GLU A 519 4.92 28.54 -14.05
N LEU A 520 5.92 27.74 -13.70
CA LEU A 520 5.77 26.70 -12.68
C LEU A 520 5.38 27.31 -11.33
N SER A 521 6.05 28.37 -10.90
CA SER A 521 5.73 29.05 -9.62
C SER A 521 4.28 29.60 -9.62
N LYS A 522 3.85 30.21 -10.73
CA LYS A 522 2.45 30.65 -10.94
C LYS A 522 1.46 29.48 -10.90
N SER A 523 1.78 28.36 -11.56
CA SER A 523 0.96 27.15 -11.60
C SER A 523 0.82 26.52 -10.21
N LEU A 524 1.91 26.46 -9.44
CA LEU A 524 1.88 25.98 -8.05
C LEU A 524 1.22 26.97 -7.09
N GLY A 525 1.02 28.23 -7.50
CA GLY A 525 0.51 29.30 -6.65
C GLY A 525 1.46 29.70 -5.53
N ILE A 526 2.76 29.57 -5.78
CA ILE A 526 3.83 29.97 -4.86
C ILE A 526 4.48 31.27 -5.36
N GLU A 527 5.32 31.87 -4.52
CA GLU A 527 6.06 33.09 -4.86
C GLU A 527 7.10 32.83 -5.96
N SER A 528 7.54 33.88 -6.64
CA SER A 528 8.56 33.78 -7.71
C SER A 528 9.86 33.17 -7.17
N PRO A 529 10.68 32.51 -8.02
CA PRO A 529 11.93 31.90 -7.60
C PRO A 529 12.86 32.85 -6.84
N SER A 530 12.97 34.11 -7.31
CA SER A 530 13.79 35.15 -6.67
C SER A 530 13.37 35.44 -5.24
N VAL A 531 12.09 35.69 -5.00
CA VAL A 531 11.53 35.98 -3.67
C VAL A 531 11.66 34.78 -2.73
N ARG A 532 11.52 33.57 -3.27
CA ARG A 532 11.68 32.34 -2.47
C ARG A 532 13.13 32.12 -2.06
N LEU A 533 14.08 32.32 -2.97
CA LEU A 533 15.52 32.23 -2.66
C LEU A 533 15.89 33.23 -1.57
N GLU A 534 15.45 34.49 -1.72
CA GLU A 534 15.63 35.56 -0.73
C GLU A 534 15.10 35.13 0.65
N LYS A 535 13.88 34.61 0.71
CA LYS A 535 13.28 34.16 1.97
C LYS A 535 14.00 33.00 2.63
N ILE A 536 14.49 32.04 1.84
CA ILE A 536 15.21 30.88 2.39
C ILE A 536 16.53 31.37 2.99
N ILE A 537 17.27 32.20 2.27
CA ILE A 537 18.56 32.74 2.70
C ILE A 537 18.41 33.71 3.89
N ASN A 538 17.37 34.55 3.90
CA ASN A 538 17.11 35.51 4.98
C ASN A 538 16.37 34.90 6.18
N SER A 539 15.99 33.62 6.13
CA SER A 539 15.31 32.96 7.25
C SER A 539 16.27 32.70 8.41
N SER A 540 16.16 33.53 9.46
CA SER A 540 16.98 33.44 10.71
C SER A 540 16.95 32.10 11.46
N ASP A 541 16.14 31.12 11.07
CA ASP A 541 16.13 29.77 11.65
C ASP A 541 17.14 28.81 10.98
N ASN A 542 17.84 29.27 9.92
CA ASN A 542 18.60 28.41 9.01
C ASN A 542 20.07 28.83 8.79
N ASN A 543 20.52 29.93 9.41
CA ASN A 543 21.81 30.55 9.09
C ASN A 543 23.05 29.69 9.39
N ASP A 544 22.94 28.62 10.19
CA ASP A 544 24.10 27.83 10.61
C ASP A 544 24.21 26.43 9.94
N LYS A 545 23.27 25.99 9.08
CA LYS A 545 23.23 24.58 8.62
C LYS A 545 22.77 24.26 7.18
N LEU A 546 22.39 25.24 6.35
CA LEU A 546 22.01 24.94 4.97
C LEU A 546 23.22 24.95 4.02
N SER A 547 23.60 23.76 3.57
CA SER A 547 24.54 23.57 2.47
C SER A 547 23.81 23.65 1.13
N TRP A 548 24.49 24.23 0.14
CA TRP A 548 23.95 24.50 -1.18
C TRP A 548 24.81 23.83 -2.24
N SER A 549 24.22 23.58 -3.40
CA SER A 549 24.91 23.00 -4.54
C SER A 549 24.61 23.78 -5.82
N LEU A 550 25.62 23.94 -6.65
CA LEU A 550 25.52 24.55 -7.98
C LEU A 550 25.47 23.47 -9.06
N VAL A 551 24.47 23.57 -9.92
CA VAL A 551 24.23 22.63 -11.03
C VAL A 551 24.00 23.34 -12.36
N ASN A 552 24.16 22.60 -13.46
CA ASN A 552 24.10 23.13 -14.83
C ASN A 552 22.77 22.90 -15.56
N ASN A 553 21.80 22.24 -14.92
CA ASN A 553 20.53 21.87 -15.54
C ASN A 553 19.37 21.92 -14.54
N LYS A 554 18.14 21.86 -15.07
CA LYS A 554 16.88 21.90 -14.32
C LYS A 554 16.19 20.53 -14.17
N ASP A 555 16.78 19.45 -14.72
CA ASP A 555 16.13 18.15 -14.93
C ASP A 555 16.46 17.11 -13.84
N PHE A 556 16.98 17.54 -12.69
CA PHE A 556 17.38 16.68 -11.57
C PHE A 556 18.41 15.58 -11.95
N SER A 557 19.17 15.76 -13.03
CA SER A 557 20.25 14.84 -13.38
C SER A 557 21.46 15.12 -12.48
N LYS A 558 21.97 14.08 -11.82
CA LYS A 558 23.28 14.15 -11.16
C LYS A 558 24.30 14.53 -12.23
N VAL A 559 24.95 15.67 -12.05
CA VAL A 559 26.09 16.08 -12.85
C VAL A 559 27.32 15.61 -12.09
N ASP A 560 28.23 14.89 -12.76
CA ASP A 560 29.51 14.48 -12.16
C ASP A 560 30.37 15.68 -11.67
N ASP A 561 29.96 16.91 -12.04
CA ASP A 561 30.60 18.20 -11.75
C ASP A 561 29.81 19.11 -10.78
N GLU A 562 28.97 18.56 -9.88
CA GLU A 562 28.32 19.35 -8.82
C GLU A 562 29.35 20.11 -7.95
N ILE A 563 29.05 21.37 -7.65
CA ILE A 563 29.90 22.24 -6.81
C ILE A 563 29.18 22.54 -5.51
N LEU A 564 29.78 22.16 -4.39
CA LEU A 564 29.29 22.52 -3.08
C LEU A 564 29.55 24.00 -2.80
N LEU A 565 28.51 24.68 -2.35
CA LEU A 565 28.49 26.10 -2.04
C LEU A 565 28.17 26.30 -0.55
N GLU A 566 28.98 27.10 0.13
CA GLU A 566 28.74 27.59 1.49
C GLU A 566 28.36 29.07 1.42
N LEU A 567 27.25 29.46 2.04
CA LEU A 567 26.80 30.86 2.00
C LEU A 567 27.78 31.74 2.80
N TYR A 568 28.38 32.73 2.12
CA TYR A 568 29.39 33.62 2.68
C TYR A 568 28.84 35.00 3.06
N GLY A 569 27.92 35.53 2.26
CA GLY A 569 27.39 36.86 2.47
C GLY A 569 26.21 37.19 1.58
N TYR A 570 25.46 38.21 1.98
CA TYR A 570 24.33 38.75 1.24
C TYR A 570 24.43 40.27 1.24
N GLU A 571 24.40 40.87 0.05
CA GLU A 571 24.48 42.30 -0.16
C GLU A 571 23.38 42.74 -1.12
N ASN A 572 22.93 43.99 -0.98
CA ASN A 572 22.06 44.62 -1.96
C ASN A 572 22.86 45.62 -2.77
N ASP A 573 22.86 45.48 -4.09
CA ASP A 573 23.46 46.51 -4.96
C ASP A 573 22.66 47.82 -4.87
N SER A 574 23.27 48.90 -5.33
CA SER A 574 22.70 50.24 -5.57
C SER A 574 21.33 50.24 -6.25
N ASN A 575 21.00 49.22 -7.04
CA ASN A 575 19.69 49.02 -7.68
C ASN A 575 18.70 48.16 -6.86
N LYS A 576 19.01 47.82 -5.60
CA LYS A 576 18.26 46.88 -4.74
C LYS A 576 18.14 45.46 -5.32
N GLN A 577 19.11 45.02 -6.11
CA GLN A 577 19.22 43.62 -6.50
C GLN A 577 19.98 42.84 -5.44
N ASP A 578 19.42 41.70 -5.06
CA ASP A 578 19.99 40.76 -4.09
C ASP A 578 21.20 40.04 -4.68
N ILE A 579 22.38 40.27 -4.10
CA ILE A 579 23.62 39.57 -4.45
C ILE A 579 23.95 38.56 -3.36
N TYR A 580 24.04 37.28 -3.75
CA TYR A 580 24.37 36.17 -2.87
C TYR A 580 25.81 35.74 -3.10
N SER A 581 26.64 35.83 -2.07
CA SER A 581 28.04 35.41 -2.11
C SER A 581 28.18 34.02 -1.52
N PHE A 582 28.84 33.10 -2.23
CA PHE A 582 29.11 31.74 -1.79
C PHE A 582 30.60 31.40 -1.88
N ILE A 583 31.09 30.56 -0.98
CA ILE A 583 32.43 29.98 -1.01
C ILE A 583 32.37 28.55 -1.57
N SER A 584 33.37 28.18 -2.37
CA SER A 584 33.60 26.83 -2.87
C SER A 584 35.09 26.49 -2.88
N LYS A 585 35.42 25.18 -2.79
CA LYS A 585 36.78 24.65 -2.95
C LYS A 585 37.17 24.38 -4.41
N LYS A 586 36.20 24.41 -5.33
CA LYS A 586 36.40 24.20 -6.77
C LYS A 586 36.06 25.49 -7.53
N PRO A 587 36.83 25.84 -8.58
CA PRO A 587 36.48 26.94 -9.48
C PRO A 587 35.19 26.64 -10.26
N LEU A 588 34.57 27.66 -10.86
CA LEU A 588 33.39 27.48 -11.69
C LEU A 588 33.73 26.81 -13.04
N PRO A 589 33.00 25.77 -13.46
CA PRO A 589 33.08 25.19 -14.79
C PRO A 589 32.52 26.14 -15.86
N GLU A 590 32.88 25.90 -17.11
CA GLU A 590 32.36 26.63 -18.29
C GLU A 590 30.91 26.19 -18.63
N TRP A 591 29.96 26.48 -17.74
CA TRP A 591 28.54 26.24 -17.97
C TRP A 591 27.84 27.46 -18.57
N LYS A 592 26.85 27.21 -19.44
CA LYS A 592 26.03 28.27 -20.03
C LYS A 592 25.02 28.86 -19.04
N GLU A 593 24.53 28.03 -18.12
CA GLU A 593 23.50 28.39 -17.17
C GLU A 593 23.82 27.80 -15.80
N PHE A 594 23.43 28.52 -14.75
CA PHE A 594 23.69 28.15 -13.37
C PHE A 594 22.38 28.06 -12.58
N PHE A 595 22.29 27.04 -11.73
CA PHE A 595 21.18 26.85 -10.81
C PHE A 595 21.70 26.54 -9.42
N ILE A 596 21.14 27.23 -8.43
CA ILE A 596 21.38 26.96 -7.01
C ILE A 596 20.28 26.05 -6.49
N VAL A 597 20.70 25.01 -5.77
CA VAL A 597 19.83 23.98 -5.22
C VAL A 597 20.19 23.76 -3.75
N PRO A 598 19.22 23.65 -2.83
CA PRO A 598 19.51 23.25 -1.45
C PRO A 598 19.85 21.76 -1.37
N ASP A 599 20.83 21.37 -0.55
CA ASP A 599 21.25 19.97 -0.42
C ASP A 599 20.12 19.04 0.09
N SER A 600 19.11 19.60 0.77
CA SER A 600 17.91 18.87 1.18
C SER A 600 17.14 18.28 -0.01
N LEU A 601 17.28 18.84 -1.22
CA LEU A 601 16.61 18.36 -2.43
C LEU A 601 17.03 16.93 -2.79
N GLU A 602 18.29 16.52 -2.54
CA GLU A 602 18.72 15.15 -2.82
C GLU A 602 17.91 14.13 -2.00
N GLY A 603 17.62 14.47 -0.74
CA GLY A 603 16.73 13.69 0.12
C GLY A 603 15.32 13.58 -0.47
N THR A 604 14.76 14.70 -0.91
CA THR A 604 13.43 14.78 -1.55
C THR A 604 13.37 13.96 -2.84
N LEU A 605 14.40 14.00 -3.68
CA LEU A 605 14.44 13.22 -4.93
C LEU A 605 14.50 11.71 -4.70
N ARG A 606 15.21 11.27 -3.67
CA ARG A 606 15.20 9.85 -3.25
C ARG A 606 13.80 9.43 -2.79
N GLN A 607 13.09 10.29 -2.05
CA GLN A 607 11.70 10.06 -1.65
C GLN A 607 10.76 9.98 -2.86
N ILE A 608 10.87 10.90 -3.82
CA ILE A 608 10.07 10.88 -5.05
C ILE A 608 10.34 9.60 -5.85
N THR A 609 11.61 9.18 -5.97
CA THR A 609 11.96 7.92 -6.65
C THR A 609 11.31 6.70 -5.96
N ARG A 610 11.26 6.68 -4.62
CA ARG A 610 10.57 5.63 -3.84
C ARG A 610 9.08 5.60 -4.11
N HIS A 611 8.46 6.77 -4.18
CA HIS A 611 7.03 6.90 -4.48
C HIS A 611 6.71 6.35 -5.88
N ALA A 612 7.52 6.68 -6.90
CA ALA A 612 7.35 6.14 -8.24
C ALA A 612 7.42 4.60 -8.26
N ASN A 613 8.45 4.02 -7.63
CA ASN A 613 8.61 2.57 -7.51
C ASN A 613 7.44 1.92 -6.74
N THR A 614 6.95 2.57 -5.68
CA THR A 614 5.82 2.07 -4.88
C THR A 614 4.53 2.02 -5.72
N LEU A 615 4.28 3.04 -6.54
CA LEU A 615 3.11 3.06 -7.43
C LEU A 615 3.18 1.98 -8.51
N ASP A 616 4.36 1.75 -9.08
CA ASP A 616 4.59 0.66 -10.06
C ASP A 616 4.33 -0.72 -9.43
N MET A 617 4.67 -0.90 -8.15
CA MET A 617 4.39 -2.15 -7.43
C MET A 617 2.91 -2.29 -7.04
N LEU A 618 2.24 -1.19 -6.68
CA LEU A 618 0.80 -1.17 -6.38
C LEU A 618 -0.03 -1.62 -7.58
N GLU A 619 0.37 -1.27 -8.81
CA GLU A 619 -0.33 -1.68 -10.03
C GLU A 619 -0.49 -3.21 -10.13
N ASN A 620 0.49 -3.97 -9.64
CA ASN A 620 0.48 -5.43 -9.65
C ASN A 620 -0.17 -6.04 -8.40
N HIS A 621 -0.64 -5.22 -7.46
CA HIS A 621 -1.19 -5.63 -6.17
C HIS A 621 -2.71 -5.46 -6.11
N VAL A 622 -3.42 -6.27 -6.89
CA VAL A 622 -4.90 -6.23 -7.06
C VAL A 622 -5.66 -6.24 -5.73
N GLU A 623 -5.26 -7.09 -4.78
CA GLU A 623 -5.92 -7.20 -3.48
C GLU A 623 -5.91 -5.87 -2.70
N LEU A 624 -4.76 -5.19 -2.58
CA LEU A 624 -4.66 -3.91 -1.88
C LEU A 624 -5.45 -2.81 -2.60
N MET A 625 -5.43 -2.80 -3.95
CA MET A 625 -6.24 -1.86 -4.72
C MET A 625 -7.74 -2.04 -4.45
N ASN A 626 -8.21 -3.29 -4.37
CA ASN A 626 -9.60 -3.62 -4.00
C ASN A 626 -9.93 -3.14 -2.58
N VAL A 627 -9.06 -3.39 -1.61
CA VAL A 627 -9.25 -2.99 -0.21
C VAL A 627 -9.29 -1.47 -0.03
N ILE A 628 -8.54 -0.71 -0.81
CA ILE A 628 -8.55 0.76 -0.75
C ILE A 628 -9.77 1.35 -1.49
N THR A 629 -10.12 0.80 -2.65
CA THR A 629 -11.21 1.35 -3.49
C THR A 629 -12.59 0.97 -2.98
N SER A 630 -12.76 -0.28 -2.52
CA SER A 630 -14.03 -0.82 -2.02
C SER A 630 -13.81 -1.64 -0.75
N PRO A 631 -13.38 -1.03 0.37
CA PRO A 631 -13.02 -1.79 1.57
C PRO A 631 -14.13 -2.75 2.03
N GLN A 632 -15.37 -2.30 2.00
CA GLN A 632 -16.52 -3.01 2.57
C GLN A 632 -16.82 -4.36 1.89
N SER A 633 -16.64 -4.46 0.57
CA SER A 633 -16.85 -5.71 -0.19
C SER A 633 -15.71 -6.70 -0.01
N HIS A 634 -14.59 -6.28 0.59
CA HIS A 634 -13.39 -7.08 0.74
C HIS A 634 -12.96 -7.27 2.20
N LEU A 635 -13.76 -6.80 3.17
CA LEU A 635 -13.56 -7.06 4.58
C LEU A 635 -14.10 -8.45 4.95
N LEU A 636 -13.25 -9.25 5.57
CA LEU A 636 -13.61 -10.53 6.19
C LEU A 636 -13.65 -10.32 7.71
N VAL A 637 -14.77 -10.69 8.33
CA VAL A 637 -14.94 -10.64 9.78
C VAL A 637 -15.03 -12.06 10.30
N ASN A 638 -13.98 -12.50 11.00
CA ASN A 638 -13.98 -13.76 11.72
C ASN A 638 -14.79 -13.61 13.01
N ASN A 639 -15.69 -14.54 13.31
CA ASN A 639 -16.52 -14.51 14.52
C ASN A 639 -15.96 -15.40 15.65
N GLU A 640 -14.72 -15.88 15.52
CA GLU A 640 -14.07 -16.69 16.54
C GLU A 640 -13.84 -15.95 17.85
N GLU A 641 -14.03 -16.66 18.96
CA GLU A 641 -13.80 -16.13 20.30
C GLU A 641 -12.28 -16.03 20.55
N ILE A 642 -11.81 -14.80 20.77
CA ILE A 642 -10.39 -14.53 21.03
C ILE A 642 -10.07 -14.85 22.49
N ILE A 643 -9.25 -15.88 22.72
CA ILE A 643 -8.84 -16.28 24.07
C ILE A 643 -7.57 -15.51 24.47
N ALA A 644 -7.74 -14.26 24.93
CA ALA A 644 -6.62 -13.39 25.34
C ALA A 644 -6.82 -12.80 26.74
N LYS A 645 -7.39 -13.56 27.69
CA LYS A 645 -7.85 -13.05 28.99
C LYS A 645 -6.76 -12.34 29.80
N ASP A 646 -5.53 -12.85 29.79
CA ASP A 646 -4.38 -12.28 30.49
C ASP A 646 -3.93 -10.94 29.89
N ILE A 647 -3.88 -10.84 28.57
CA ILE A 647 -3.50 -9.60 27.87
C ILE A 647 -4.62 -8.56 27.98
N MET A 648 -5.88 -8.99 27.77
CA MET A 648 -7.04 -8.11 27.83
C MET A 648 -7.26 -7.52 29.22
N ALA A 649 -6.87 -8.21 30.30
CA ALA A 649 -6.97 -7.68 31.66
C ALA A 649 -6.14 -6.39 31.88
N SER A 650 -5.06 -6.19 31.11
CA SER A 650 -4.23 -4.98 31.17
C SER A 650 -4.79 -3.80 30.35
N LEU A 651 -5.86 -4.03 29.58
CA LEU A 651 -6.45 -3.05 28.68
C LEU A 651 -7.77 -2.52 29.25
N ASP A 652 -8.03 -1.22 29.08
CA ASP A 652 -9.37 -0.66 29.36
C ASP A 652 -10.42 -1.18 28.36
N GLU A 653 -11.69 -1.00 28.70
CA GLU A 653 -12.84 -1.50 27.93
C GLU A 653 -12.81 -1.07 26.45
N SER A 654 -12.36 0.15 26.16
CA SER A 654 -12.28 0.65 24.79
C SER A 654 -11.18 -0.06 24.01
N LYS A 655 -9.99 -0.19 24.61
CA LYS A 655 -8.88 -0.94 24.01
C LYS A 655 -9.23 -2.41 23.82
N GLN A 656 -9.94 -3.05 24.75
CA GLN A 656 -10.38 -4.44 24.62
C GLN A 656 -11.29 -4.64 23.39
N LYS A 657 -12.30 -3.77 23.20
CA LYS A 657 -13.19 -3.82 22.03
C LYS A 657 -12.43 -3.64 20.72
N VAL A 658 -11.51 -2.67 20.67
CA VAL A 658 -10.69 -2.42 19.49
C VAL A 658 -9.71 -3.58 19.23
N PHE A 659 -9.08 -4.11 20.28
CA PHE A 659 -8.17 -5.25 20.19
C PHE A 659 -8.87 -6.46 19.56
N SER A 660 -10.05 -6.85 20.07
CA SER A 660 -10.81 -7.95 19.50
C SER A 660 -11.19 -7.71 18.04
N LYS A 661 -11.63 -6.48 17.72
CA LYS A 661 -12.00 -6.11 16.36
C LYS A 661 -10.82 -6.17 15.38
N VAL A 662 -9.65 -5.67 15.79
CA VAL A 662 -8.43 -5.68 14.96
C VAL A 662 -8.00 -7.11 14.65
N LEU A 663 -8.13 -8.01 15.62
CA LEU A 663 -7.81 -9.42 15.42
C LEU A 663 -8.84 -10.13 14.54
N SER A 664 -10.13 -9.79 14.66
CA SER A 664 -11.21 -10.45 13.93
C SER A 664 -11.39 -9.94 12.48
N THR A 665 -10.86 -8.78 12.14
CA THR A 665 -11.15 -8.11 10.86
C THR A 665 -9.93 -8.16 9.94
N LEU A 666 -10.11 -8.69 8.73
CA LEU A 666 -9.11 -8.77 7.66
C LEU A 666 -9.63 -8.06 6.41
N PRO A 667 -8.76 -7.61 5.50
CA PRO A 667 -7.31 -7.53 5.63
C PRO A 667 -6.82 -6.28 6.38
N MET A 668 -7.67 -5.27 6.56
CA MET A 668 -7.24 -3.96 7.07
C MET A 668 -8.15 -3.44 8.18
N ASN A 669 -7.55 -2.79 9.19
CA ASN A 669 -8.27 -2.04 10.23
C ASN A 669 -7.70 -0.63 10.39
N LEU A 670 -8.60 0.31 10.68
CA LEU A 670 -8.26 1.70 10.98
C LEU A 670 -8.64 2.02 12.43
N VAL A 671 -7.70 2.52 13.22
CA VAL A 671 -7.92 2.89 14.61
C VAL A 671 -7.63 4.37 14.82
N GLN A 672 -8.67 5.15 15.09
CA GLN A 672 -8.53 6.52 15.55
C GLN A 672 -8.13 6.53 17.02
N GLY A 673 -7.02 7.18 17.34
CA GLY A 673 -6.50 7.31 18.69
C GLY A 673 -6.33 8.77 19.12
N PRO A 674 -7.34 9.39 19.76
CA PRO A 674 -7.25 10.73 20.34
C PRO A 674 -6.07 10.93 21.32
N PRO A 675 -5.77 12.17 21.75
CA PRO A 675 -4.75 12.44 22.76
C PRO A 675 -4.97 11.64 24.06
N GLY A 676 -3.90 11.04 24.58
CA GLY A 676 -3.93 10.38 25.89
C GLY A 676 -4.56 8.98 25.93
N VAL A 677 -5.02 8.42 24.81
CA VAL A 677 -5.70 7.11 24.80
C VAL A 677 -4.78 5.91 24.81
N GLY A 678 -3.45 6.08 24.74
CA GLY A 678 -2.48 4.97 24.79
C GLY A 678 -2.45 4.11 23.53
N LYS A 679 -2.28 4.73 22.35
CA LYS A 679 -2.15 4.04 21.05
C LYS A 679 -1.05 2.97 21.05
N THR A 680 0.14 3.35 21.50
CA THR A 680 1.32 2.47 21.58
C THR A 680 1.07 1.28 22.53
N HIS A 681 0.25 1.45 23.58
CA HIS A 681 -0.12 0.37 24.49
C HIS A 681 -0.99 -0.70 23.82
N LEU A 682 -1.91 -0.30 22.93
CA LEU A 682 -2.67 -1.26 22.12
C LEU A 682 -1.75 -2.02 21.16
N VAL A 683 -0.83 -1.33 20.50
CA VAL A 683 0.14 -1.95 19.58
C VAL A 683 1.03 -2.95 20.32
N LYS A 684 1.49 -2.59 21.52
CA LYS A 684 2.24 -3.48 22.41
C LYS A 684 1.45 -4.75 22.75
N ALA A 685 0.21 -4.62 23.22
CA ALA A 685 -0.64 -5.76 23.56
C ALA A 685 -0.91 -6.67 22.34
N LEU A 686 -1.15 -6.09 21.15
CA LEU A 686 -1.29 -6.84 19.91
C LEU A 686 -0.01 -7.62 19.60
N SER A 687 1.16 -7.00 19.71
CA SER A 687 2.43 -7.69 19.46
C SER A 687 2.64 -8.87 20.41
N GLN A 688 2.34 -8.70 21.69
CA GLN A 688 2.46 -9.76 22.70
C GLN A 688 1.52 -10.91 22.40
N PHE A 689 0.27 -10.62 22.01
CA PHE A 689 -0.67 -11.65 21.61
C PHE A 689 -0.21 -12.40 20.36
N ILE A 690 0.24 -11.68 19.33
CA ILE A 690 0.72 -12.28 18.09
C ILE A 690 1.90 -13.21 18.37
N PHE A 691 2.90 -12.82 19.17
CA PHE A 691 4.04 -13.70 19.49
C PHE A 691 3.69 -14.83 20.45
N LYS A 692 2.71 -14.64 21.33
CA LYS A 692 2.21 -15.69 22.23
C LYS A 692 1.53 -16.80 21.45
N GLU A 693 0.65 -16.44 20.52
CA GLU A 693 -0.04 -17.39 19.64
C GLU A 693 0.88 -17.91 18.52
N GLU A 694 1.79 -17.06 18.04
CA GLU A 694 2.62 -17.31 16.86
C GLU A 694 4.07 -16.82 17.05
N PRO A 695 4.93 -17.61 17.72
CA PRO A 695 6.30 -17.20 18.03
C PRO A 695 7.18 -16.85 16.80
N ASN A 696 6.80 -17.35 15.62
CA ASN A 696 7.54 -17.17 14.36
C ASN A 696 7.00 -16.03 13.48
N SER A 697 6.01 -15.27 13.95
CA SER A 697 5.38 -14.21 13.16
C SER A 697 6.34 -13.04 12.93
N ARG A 698 6.22 -12.45 11.74
CA ARG A 698 6.98 -11.27 11.31
C ARG A 698 6.09 -10.06 11.31
N ILE A 699 6.48 -9.04 12.08
CA ILE A 699 5.74 -7.78 12.19
C ILE A 699 6.62 -6.63 11.72
N LEU A 700 6.09 -5.86 10.77
CA LEU A 700 6.66 -4.59 10.35
C LEU A 700 5.96 -3.44 11.10
N PHE A 701 6.74 -2.70 11.88
CA PHE A 701 6.31 -1.47 12.52
C PHE A 701 6.83 -0.26 11.74
N THR A 702 5.92 0.61 11.31
CA THR A 702 6.30 1.89 10.71
C THR A 702 5.67 3.08 11.41
N ALA A 703 6.38 4.21 11.40
CA ALA A 703 5.84 5.49 11.84
C ALA A 703 6.38 6.64 10.97
N GLN A 704 5.77 7.81 11.11
CA GLN A 704 6.09 9.00 10.30
C GLN A 704 7.55 9.46 10.44
N ASN A 705 8.11 9.48 11.65
CA ASN A 705 9.44 10.03 11.91
C ASN A 705 10.29 9.14 12.84
N HIS A 706 11.59 9.41 12.93
CA HIS A 706 12.53 8.58 13.70
C HIS A 706 12.26 8.56 15.21
N ALA A 707 11.77 9.66 15.79
CA ALA A 707 11.45 9.76 17.22
C ALA A 707 10.26 8.85 17.59
N THR A 708 9.19 8.86 16.79
CA THR A 708 8.05 7.95 16.99
C THR A 708 8.48 6.49 16.83
N VAL A 709 9.33 6.17 15.83
CA VAL A 709 9.89 4.82 15.68
C VAL A 709 10.71 4.40 16.91
N GLN A 710 11.49 5.31 17.50
CA GLN A 710 12.25 5.04 18.74
C GLN A 710 11.32 4.71 19.90
N HIS A 711 10.29 5.53 20.12
CA HIS A 711 9.33 5.34 21.19
C HIS A 711 8.61 4.00 21.04
N LEU A 712 8.13 3.70 19.83
CA LEU A 712 7.48 2.43 19.52
C LEU A 712 8.43 1.24 19.74
N TYR A 713 9.69 1.34 19.33
CA TYR A 713 10.71 0.33 19.57
C TYR A 713 10.90 0.07 21.07
N HIS A 714 11.10 1.11 21.89
CA HIS A 714 11.30 0.94 23.32
C HIS A 714 10.10 0.31 24.02
N GLU A 715 8.88 0.76 23.71
CA GLU A 715 7.66 0.26 24.35
C GLU A 715 7.36 -1.20 23.99
N VAL A 716 7.59 -1.60 22.73
CA VAL A 716 7.36 -2.97 22.28
C VAL A 716 8.46 -3.90 22.76
N VAL A 717 9.74 -3.52 22.62
CA VAL A 717 10.89 -4.41 22.86
C VAL A 717 11.16 -4.68 24.33
N LYS A 718 10.86 -3.73 25.24
CA LYS A 718 11.15 -3.83 26.68
C LYS A 718 10.69 -5.14 27.33
N ASP A 719 9.56 -5.68 26.88
CA ASP A 719 8.98 -6.89 27.47
C ASP A 719 9.55 -8.17 26.84
N PHE A 720 10.11 -8.09 25.62
CA PHE A 720 10.78 -9.23 24.96
C PHE A 720 12.21 -9.44 25.48
N THR A 721 12.86 -8.41 26.05
CA THR A 721 14.24 -8.49 26.57
C THR A 721 14.34 -8.94 28.03
N ASN A 722 13.23 -8.94 28.77
CA ASN A 722 13.21 -9.27 30.21
C ASN A 722 13.00 -10.76 30.52
N GLN A 723 12.82 -11.59 29.49
CA GLN A 723 12.79 -13.05 29.65
C GLN A 723 14.24 -13.54 29.50
N GLU A 724 14.72 -14.33 30.48
CA GLU A 724 16.08 -14.90 30.51
C GLU A 724 16.52 -15.42 29.13
N GLU A 725 17.82 -15.32 28.80
CA GLU A 725 18.44 -15.70 27.52
C GLU A 725 18.02 -17.10 27.03
N HIS A 726 16.83 -17.18 26.45
CA HIS A 726 16.37 -18.36 25.76
C HIS A 726 16.96 -18.33 24.35
N ILE A 727 17.32 -19.50 23.85
CA ILE A 727 17.86 -19.73 22.50
C ILE A 727 16.90 -19.28 21.37
N ASN A 728 15.66 -18.85 21.72
CA ASN A 728 14.56 -18.49 20.82
C ASN A 728 14.16 -17.00 20.85
N SER A 729 15.02 -16.08 21.29
CA SER A 729 14.68 -14.65 21.26
C SER A 729 14.41 -14.14 19.84
N PRO A 730 13.35 -13.31 19.63
CA PRO A 730 13.02 -12.79 18.31
C PRO A 730 14.17 -11.94 17.75
N ILE A 731 14.42 -12.06 16.44
CA ILE A 731 15.40 -11.19 15.77
C ILE A 731 14.72 -9.83 15.57
N ILE A 732 15.21 -8.83 16.31
CA ILE A 732 14.69 -7.47 16.27
C ILE A 732 15.67 -6.59 15.50
N VAL A 733 15.20 -5.92 14.46
CA VAL A 733 15.99 -5.03 13.63
C VAL A 733 15.36 -3.64 13.60
N ARG A 734 16.19 -2.63 13.79
CA ARG A 734 15.79 -1.24 13.61
C ARG A 734 16.54 -0.60 12.45
N CYS A 735 15.75 -0.04 11.54
CA CYS A 735 16.17 0.46 10.25
C CYS A 735 16.38 1.98 10.30
N ASN A 736 17.43 2.43 10.99
CA ASN A 736 17.85 3.84 11.02
C ASN A 736 18.97 4.14 10.00
N LYS A 737 19.07 5.42 9.61
CA LYS A 737 20.19 5.93 8.81
C LYS A 737 21.35 6.22 9.77
N VAL A 738 22.57 5.79 9.43
CA VAL A 738 23.79 6.23 10.11
C VAL A 738 24.08 7.65 9.65
N SER A 739 23.67 8.66 10.41
CA SER A 739 24.14 10.05 10.25
C SER A 739 25.34 10.28 11.16
N GLY A 740 26.41 10.83 10.62
CA GLY A 740 27.73 10.91 11.27
C GLY A 740 27.86 11.86 12.46
N GLU A 741 26.78 12.48 12.95
CA GLU A 741 26.83 13.47 14.04
C GLU A 741 26.17 13.01 15.35
N ASP A 742 25.32 11.98 15.34
CA ASP A 742 24.64 11.50 16.55
C ASP A 742 25.36 10.29 17.16
N ASN A 743 26.44 10.57 17.92
CA ASN A 743 27.25 9.58 18.64
C ASN A 743 26.52 8.84 19.79
N ALA A 744 25.18 8.85 19.85
CA ALA A 744 24.40 8.34 20.98
C ALA A 744 23.37 7.24 20.65
N VAL A 745 23.16 6.85 19.39
CA VAL A 745 22.03 5.96 19.06
C VAL A 745 22.48 4.52 18.81
N LEU A 746 22.30 3.69 19.85
CA LEU A 746 22.37 2.23 19.81
C LEU A 746 21.25 1.64 18.92
N ASN A 747 21.62 0.67 18.07
CA ASN A 747 20.80 -0.30 17.32
C ASN A 747 20.38 0.08 15.89
N SER A 748 21.33 0.27 14.96
CA SER A 748 21.09 0.15 13.52
C SER A 748 21.11 -1.32 13.03
N ALA A 749 20.59 -1.59 11.82
CA ALA A 749 20.63 -2.94 11.22
C ALA A 749 22.08 -3.46 11.01
N ASP A 750 23.04 -2.56 10.75
CA ASP A 750 24.46 -2.90 10.70
C ASP A 750 25.01 -3.27 12.08
N GLU A 751 24.66 -2.52 13.12
CA GLU A 751 25.05 -2.83 14.50
C GLU A 751 24.48 -4.18 14.96
N THR A 752 23.23 -4.47 14.62
CA THR A 752 22.62 -5.78 14.89
C THR A 752 23.43 -6.88 14.19
N GLY A 753 23.81 -6.67 12.92
CA GLY A 753 24.66 -7.60 12.19
C GLY A 753 26.07 -7.75 12.78
N LEU A 754 26.66 -6.66 13.28
CA LEU A 754 27.92 -6.69 14.00
C LEU A 754 27.80 -7.46 15.31
N GLU A 755 26.70 -7.31 16.05
CA GLU A 755 26.43 -8.06 17.27
C GLU A 755 26.36 -9.57 16.99
N TYR A 756 25.59 -9.99 15.98
CA TYR A 756 25.53 -11.39 15.57
C TYR A 756 26.88 -11.93 15.09
N LEU A 757 27.66 -11.13 14.35
CA LEU A 757 29.02 -11.51 13.94
C LEU A 757 29.95 -11.67 15.15
N ARG A 758 29.87 -10.79 16.16
CA ARG A 758 30.65 -10.89 17.40
C ARG A 758 30.30 -12.17 18.16
N ARG A 759 29.00 -12.42 18.38
CA ARG A 759 28.51 -13.66 19.00
C ARG A 759 28.96 -14.90 18.23
N PHE A 760 28.91 -14.86 16.89
CA PHE A 760 29.39 -15.97 16.07
C PHE A 760 30.89 -16.21 16.24
N VAL A 761 31.73 -15.16 16.22
CA VAL A 761 33.17 -15.28 16.43
C VAL A 761 33.52 -15.77 17.84
N GLU A 762 32.71 -15.44 18.84
CA GLU A 762 32.87 -15.90 20.21
C GLU A 762 32.42 -17.36 20.43
N SER A 763 31.59 -17.91 19.52
CA SER A 763 30.99 -19.24 19.64
C SER A 763 31.99 -20.40 19.48
N ASP A 764 31.65 -21.54 20.08
CA ASP A 764 32.42 -22.78 19.96
C ASP A 764 32.50 -23.25 18.50
N LEU A 765 31.45 -23.09 17.71
CA LEU A 765 31.43 -23.46 16.28
C LEU A 765 32.47 -22.70 15.46
N PHE A 766 32.68 -21.42 15.76
CA PHE A 766 33.75 -20.65 15.14
C PHE A 766 35.11 -21.10 15.69
N ARG A 767 35.26 -21.28 17.00
CA ARG A 767 36.53 -21.71 17.63
C ARG A 767 37.02 -23.04 17.08
N ASP A 768 36.13 -24.02 16.94
CA ASP A 768 36.43 -25.40 16.52
C ASP A 768 36.61 -25.57 15.01
N SER A 769 36.25 -24.57 14.21
CA SER A 769 36.39 -24.64 12.74
C SER A 769 37.85 -24.71 12.30
N SER A 770 38.17 -25.68 11.42
CA SER A 770 39.51 -25.87 10.85
C SER A 770 39.84 -24.94 9.68
N ASN A 771 38.86 -24.17 9.17
CA ASN A 771 39.04 -23.31 8.01
C ASN A 771 39.57 -21.91 8.40
N HIS A 772 40.90 -21.77 8.44
CA HIS A 772 41.56 -20.52 8.79
C HIS A 772 41.27 -19.35 7.82
N LYS A 773 41.04 -19.63 6.53
CA LYS A 773 40.70 -18.59 5.55
C LYS A 773 39.34 -17.98 5.88
N LEU A 774 38.33 -18.81 6.12
CA LEU A 774 37.00 -18.37 6.52
C LEU A 774 37.03 -17.57 7.84
N LYS A 775 37.82 -18.02 8.82
CA LYS A 775 38.02 -17.29 10.08
C LYS A 775 38.58 -15.89 9.86
N ASN A 776 39.59 -15.75 9.00
CA ASN A 776 40.17 -14.45 8.66
C ASN A 776 39.17 -13.56 7.89
N ASP A 777 38.42 -14.12 6.95
CA ASP A 777 37.41 -13.39 6.18
C ASP A 777 36.31 -12.81 7.08
N ILE A 778 35.85 -13.58 8.08
CA ILE A 778 34.86 -13.15 9.07
C ILE A 778 35.44 -12.08 10.01
N ALA A 779 36.68 -12.26 10.48
CA ALA A 779 37.37 -11.25 11.29
C ALA A 779 37.57 -9.93 10.53
N ASN A 780 37.81 -9.99 9.22
CA ASN A 780 37.88 -8.82 8.35
C ASN A 780 36.50 -8.15 8.18
N LEU A 781 35.42 -8.93 8.06
CA LEU A 781 34.04 -8.43 8.00
C LEU A 781 33.64 -7.63 9.25
N LEU A 782 34.10 -8.03 10.44
CA LEU A 782 33.88 -7.28 11.68
C LEU A 782 34.48 -5.86 11.65
N LYS A 783 35.59 -5.67 10.95
CA LYS A 783 36.30 -4.38 10.83
C LYS A 783 35.95 -3.59 9.57
N ALA A 784 35.19 -4.19 8.66
CA ALA A 784 34.87 -3.59 7.36
C ALA A 784 33.90 -2.39 7.48
N PRO A 785 33.74 -1.54 6.45
CA PRO A 785 32.65 -0.58 6.39
C PRO A 785 31.29 -1.28 6.15
N PRO A 786 30.14 -0.65 6.52
CA PRO A 786 28.80 -1.24 6.39
C PRO A 786 28.48 -1.78 4.98
N ALA A 787 28.97 -1.12 3.94
CA ALA A 787 28.76 -1.52 2.55
C ALA A 787 29.22 -2.96 2.25
N LYS A 788 30.30 -3.43 2.88
CA LYS A 788 30.76 -4.83 2.72
C LYS A 788 29.92 -5.84 3.50
N ARG A 789 29.13 -5.39 4.48
CA ARG A 789 28.21 -6.20 5.27
C ARG A 789 26.78 -6.19 4.75
N TYR A 790 26.46 -5.43 3.69
CA TYR A 790 25.11 -5.39 3.11
C TYR A 790 24.50 -6.76 2.80
N PRO A 791 25.22 -7.76 2.26
CA PRO A 791 24.64 -9.09 2.07
C PRO A 791 24.15 -9.73 3.38
N LEU A 792 24.91 -9.58 4.47
CA LEU A 792 24.52 -10.05 5.80
C LEU A 792 23.33 -9.27 6.34
N ILE A 793 23.37 -7.93 6.23
CA ILE A 793 22.27 -7.06 6.68
C ILE A 793 20.96 -7.41 5.96
N ASN A 794 21.01 -7.63 4.64
CA ASN A 794 19.83 -8.03 3.87
C ASN A 794 19.30 -9.39 4.34
N GLN A 795 20.19 -10.35 4.64
CA GLN A 795 19.77 -11.64 5.18
C GLN A 795 19.13 -11.51 6.57
N LEU A 796 19.65 -10.62 7.41
CA LEU A 796 19.07 -10.31 8.72
C LEU A 796 17.69 -9.69 8.59
N ILE A 797 17.52 -8.70 7.70
CA ILE A 797 16.21 -8.08 7.44
C ILE A 797 15.20 -9.13 6.95
N LYS A 798 15.60 -10.03 6.06
CA LYS A 798 14.74 -11.14 5.59
C LYS A 798 14.36 -12.13 6.69
N SER A 799 15.19 -12.26 7.72
CA SER A 799 15.00 -13.22 8.82
C SER A 799 14.39 -12.58 10.07
N ALA A 800 14.36 -11.24 10.15
CA ALA A 800 13.89 -10.52 11.33
C ALA A 800 12.41 -10.76 11.61
N SER A 801 12.11 -11.07 12.87
CA SER A 801 10.74 -11.21 13.41
C SER A 801 10.10 -9.85 13.64
N LEU A 802 10.89 -8.86 14.09
CA LEU A 802 10.41 -7.51 14.35
C LEU A 802 11.26 -6.49 13.61
N ILE A 803 10.62 -5.67 12.78
CA ILE A 803 11.30 -4.61 12.04
C ILE A 803 10.67 -3.26 12.35
N PHE A 804 11.50 -2.29 12.72
CA PHE A 804 11.08 -0.91 13.00
C PHE A 804 11.71 0.03 11.99
N ALA A 805 10.89 0.76 11.25
CA ALA A 805 11.35 1.67 10.20
C ALA A 805 10.48 2.93 10.09
N THR A 806 11.00 4.00 9.52
CA THR A 806 10.12 5.09 9.07
C THR A 806 9.36 4.65 7.81
N THR A 807 8.14 5.17 7.62
CA THR A 807 7.26 4.78 6.50
C THR A 807 7.96 4.93 5.14
N ASN A 808 8.73 6.02 4.97
CA ASN A 808 9.48 6.32 3.74
C ASN A 808 10.98 5.91 3.81
N SER A 809 11.33 4.91 4.61
CA SER A 809 12.72 4.45 4.73
C SER A 809 13.22 3.73 3.47
N ASP A 810 14.55 3.80 3.23
CA ASP A 810 15.21 3.01 2.17
C ASP A 810 15.01 1.50 2.37
N TYR A 811 14.93 1.08 3.63
CA TYR A 811 14.74 -0.32 3.99
C TYR A 811 13.37 -0.84 3.58
N VAL A 812 12.30 -0.05 3.75
CA VAL A 812 10.94 -0.41 3.28
C VAL A 812 10.93 -0.56 1.76
N GLU A 813 11.54 0.37 1.03
CA GLU A 813 11.66 0.27 -0.43
C GLU A 813 12.41 -1.01 -0.86
N ARG A 814 13.54 -1.32 -0.21
CA ARG A 814 14.30 -2.55 -0.48
C ARG A 814 13.47 -3.79 -0.21
N MET A 815 12.73 -3.83 0.90
CA MET A 815 11.83 -4.94 1.23
C MET A 815 10.74 -5.13 0.17
N ILE A 816 10.18 -4.05 -0.37
CA ILE A 816 9.21 -4.12 -1.47
C ILE A 816 9.87 -4.69 -2.74
N LYS A 817 11.05 -4.18 -3.12
CA LYS A 817 11.81 -4.65 -4.30
C LYS A 817 12.20 -6.12 -4.18
N GLU A 818 12.58 -6.56 -3.00
CA GLU A 818 12.90 -7.95 -2.69
C GLU A 818 11.65 -8.81 -2.44
N ARG A 819 10.46 -8.22 -2.53
CA ARG A 819 9.16 -8.87 -2.32
C ARG A 819 9.09 -9.60 -0.97
N ALA A 820 9.61 -8.97 0.07
CA ALA A 820 9.50 -9.45 1.44
C ALA A 820 8.03 -9.43 1.90
N GLN A 821 7.66 -10.41 2.73
CA GLN A 821 6.31 -10.50 3.30
C GLN A 821 6.37 -10.59 4.83
N PHE A 822 5.44 -9.86 5.44
CA PHE A 822 5.19 -9.80 6.87
C PHE A 822 3.79 -10.35 7.15
N ASP A 823 3.65 -11.01 8.29
CA ASP A 823 2.36 -11.49 8.76
C ASP A 823 1.50 -10.31 9.23
N TRP A 824 2.14 -9.22 9.67
CA TRP A 824 1.49 -7.95 9.98
C TRP A 824 2.30 -6.73 9.53
N SER A 825 1.61 -5.70 9.03
CA SER A 825 2.13 -4.33 8.98
C SER A 825 1.30 -3.41 9.88
N ILE A 826 1.97 -2.73 10.81
CA ILE A 826 1.38 -1.84 11.81
C ILE A 826 1.99 -0.45 11.66
N MET A 827 1.15 0.53 11.31
CA MET A 827 1.53 1.91 11.02
C MET A 827 1.03 2.86 12.11
N GLU A 828 1.93 3.37 12.95
CA GLU A 828 1.62 4.37 14.00
C GLU A 828 1.73 5.81 13.47
N GLU A 829 0.91 6.71 14.02
CA GLU A 829 0.77 8.10 13.57
C GLU A 829 0.36 8.23 12.09
N SER A 830 -0.47 7.28 11.61
CA SER A 830 -0.94 7.21 10.22
C SER A 830 -1.65 8.49 9.72
N GLY A 831 -2.22 9.30 10.62
CA GLY A 831 -2.84 10.58 10.28
C GLY A 831 -1.86 11.66 9.82
N LYS A 832 -0.55 11.48 10.05
CA LYS A 832 0.52 12.44 9.68
C LYS A 832 1.31 12.03 8.44
N VAL A 833 0.93 10.92 7.81
CA VAL A 833 1.64 10.33 6.67
C VAL A 833 0.78 10.52 5.42
N THR A 834 1.40 10.89 4.29
CA THR A 834 0.66 11.03 3.03
C THR A 834 0.18 9.67 2.53
N GLY A 835 -0.89 9.63 1.73
CA GLY A 835 -1.40 8.34 1.23
C GLY A 835 -0.39 7.55 0.42
N ILE A 836 0.43 8.21 -0.40
CA ILE A 836 1.45 7.54 -1.22
C ILE A 836 2.53 6.86 -0.37
N GLU A 837 2.93 7.50 0.74
CA GLU A 837 3.88 6.90 1.69
C GLU A 837 3.25 5.74 2.44
N LEU A 838 1.96 5.83 2.81
CA LEU A 838 1.23 4.74 3.48
C LEU A 838 1.10 3.49 2.60
N ILE A 839 1.06 3.63 1.27
CA ILE A 839 1.03 2.46 0.36
C ILE A 839 2.25 1.55 0.58
N SER A 840 3.44 2.11 0.81
CA SER A 840 4.69 1.33 0.92
C SER A 840 4.61 0.20 1.96
N PRO A 841 4.30 0.46 3.26
CA PRO A 841 4.12 -0.62 4.24
C PRO A 841 2.85 -1.46 4.03
N LEU A 842 1.81 -0.94 3.36
CA LEU A 842 0.60 -1.71 3.04
C LEU A 842 0.86 -2.82 2.00
N LEU A 843 1.85 -2.63 1.11
CA LEU A 843 2.26 -3.64 0.12
C LEU A 843 2.98 -4.85 0.73
N LEU A 844 3.45 -4.75 1.97
CA LEU A 844 4.34 -5.73 2.59
C LEU A 844 3.63 -6.77 3.46
N SER A 845 2.31 -6.66 3.62
CA SER A 845 1.52 -7.62 4.40
C SER A 845 0.07 -7.65 3.93
N TYR A 846 -0.58 -8.81 4.05
CA TYR A 846 -2.03 -8.92 3.92
C TYR A 846 -2.77 -8.32 5.13
N ARG A 847 -2.22 -8.46 6.35
CA ARG A 847 -2.88 -8.01 7.59
C ARG A 847 -2.33 -6.67 8.05
N ARG A 848 -3.18 -5.65 8.02
CA ARG A 848 -2.77 -4.25 8.08
C ARG A 848 -3.51 -3.52 9.20
N LEU A 849 -2.76 -2.81 10.04
CA LEU A 849 -3.31 -1.91 11.06
C LEU A 849 -2.75 -0.50 10.86
N MET A 850 -3.64 0.47 10.63
CA MET A 850 -3.28 1.88 10.66
C MET A 850 -3.85 2.52 11.91
N ILE A 851 -2.99 3.13 12.73
CA ILE A 851 -3.39 3.79 13.98
C ILE A 851 -2.88 5.24 13.99
N GLY A 852 -3.74 6.19 14.33
CA GLY A 852 -3.40 7.61 14.31
C GLY A 852 -4.58 8.52 14.65
N ASP A 853 -4.39 9.83 14.52
CA ASP A 853 -5.44 10.81 14.80
C ASP A 853 -5.51 11.87 13.68
N HIS A 854 -6.57 11.82 12.89
CA HIS A 854 -6.78 12.76 11.77
C HIS A 854 -7.33 14.13 12.22
N HIS A 855 -7.69 14.28 13.50
CA HIS A 855 -8.01 15.58 14.12
C HIS A 855 -6.79 16.30 14.72
N GLN A 856 -5.58 15.73 14.57
CA GLN A 856 -4.31 16.42 14.86
C GLN A 856 -3.63 16.87 13.55
N LEU A 857 -2.42 17.45 13.64
CA LEU A 857 -1.75 18.05 12.47
C LEU A 857 -1.65 17.06 11.30
N PRO A 858 -1.98 17.51 10.07
CA PRO A 858 -1.95 16.66 8.89
C PRO A 858 -0.50 16.44 8.41
N PRO A 859 -0.28 15.62 7.37
CA PRO A 859 1.03 15.48 6.76
C PRO A 859 1.61 16.84 6.31
N TYR A 860 2.94 16.92 6.31
CA TYR A 860 3.67 18.10 5.84
C TYR A 860 3.25 18.46 4.41
N ARG A 861 3.07 19.76 4.14
CA ARG A 861 2.63 20.33 2.85
C ARG A 861 1.28 19.83 2.31
N SER A 862 0.45 19.17 3.12
CA SER A 862 -0.85 18.64 2.69
C SER A 862 -1.81 19.72 2.18
N ILE A 863 -1.76 20.94 2.74
CA ILE A 863 -2.60 22.07 2.32
C ILE A 863 -2.15 22.57 0.95
N GLU A 864 -0.84 22.78 0.79
CA GLU A 864 -0.20 23.20 -0.45
C GLU A 864 -0.51 22.22 -1.59
N LEU A 865 -0.34 20.91 -1.35
CA LEU A 865 -0.70 19.86 -2.30
C LEU A 865 -2.18 19.93 -2.71
N LYS A 866 -3.10 20.03 -1.73
CA LYS A 866 -4.54 20.11 -2.02
C LYS A 866 -4.91 21.35 -2.85
N ASN A 867 -4.24 22.48 -2.63
CA ASN A 867 -4.53 23.71 -3.38
C ASN A 867 -4.28 23.57 -4.89
N ILE A 868 -3.25 22.81 -5.28
CA ILE A 868 -2.99 22.51 -6.70
C ILE A 868 -3.99 21.49 -7.21
N LEU A 869 -4.22 20.41 -6.46
CA LEU A 869 -5.09 19.30 -6.87
C LEU A 869 -6.55 19.74 -7.08
N VAL A 870 -7.04 20.76 -6.37
CA VAL A 870 -8.42 21.28 -6.54
C VAL A 870 -8.55 22.18 -7.78
N ASN A 871 -7.47 22.81 -8.24
CA ASN A 871 -7.50 23.73 -9.37
C ASN A 871 -7.11 23.00 -10.65
N ASN A 872 -8.10 22.75 -11.51
CA ASN A 872 -7.91 21.97 -12.73
C ASN A 872 -6.89 22.57 -13.71
N GLN A 873 -6.88 23.90 -13.90
CA GLN A 873 -5.93 24.55 -14.81
C GLN A 873 -4.50 24.45 -14.27
N LYS A 874 -4.30 24.71 -12.98
CA LYS A 874 -3.00 24.53 -12.32
C LYS A 874 -2.51 23.09 -12.43
N LEU A 875 -3.41 22.12 -12.24
CA LEU A 875 -3.09 20.71 -12.30
C LEU A 875 -2.71 20.26 -13.72
N THR A 876 -3.45 20.68 -14.75
CA THR A 876 -3.11 20.39 -16.16
C THR A 876 -1.74 20.95 -16.54
N ASN A 877 -1.45 22.21 -16.19
CA ASN A 877 -0.12 22.79 -16.41
C ASN A 877 0.98 21.98 -15.69
N THR A 878 0.70 21.51 -14.47
CA THR A 878 1.63 20.68 -13.70
C THR A 878 1.89 19.33 -14.36
N PHE A 879 0.88 18.74 -15.01
CA PHE A 879 1.04 17.50 -15.77
C PHE A 879 2.00 17.69 -16.95
N GLU A 880 1.80 18.73 -17.75
CA GLU A 880 2.68 19.06 -18.90
C GLU A 880 4.12 19.32 -18.45
N GLU A 881 4.29 20.13 -17.40
CA GLU A 881 5.60 20.47 -16.82
C GLU A 881 6.38 19.25 -16.32
N VAL A 882 5.70 18.30 -15.66
CA VAL A 882 6.35 17.08 -15.15
C VAL A 882 6.59 16.06 -16.28
N ASP A 883 5.73 16.03 -17.29
CA ASP A 883 5.92 15.18 -18.46
C ASP A 883 7.17 15.59 -19.27
N SER A 884 7.51 16.88 -19.29
CA SER A 884 8.74 17.37 -19.93
C SER A 884 10.06 16.92 -19.26
N ILE A 885 10.03 16.44 -18.01
CA ILE A 885 11.25 16.08 -17.26
C ILE A 885 11.87 14.80 -17.82
N ASN A 886 13.15 14.85 -18.20
CA ASN A 886 13.85 13.69 -18.79
C ASN A 886 14.22 12.57 -17.79
N ASN A 887 14.18 12.84 -16.49
CA ASN A 887 14.56 11.86 -15.46
C ASN A 887 13.47 10.78 -15.22
N PHE A 888 13.56 9.67 -15.96
CA PHE A 888 12.62 8.55 -15.88
C PHE A 888 12.49 7.91 -14.49
N ARG A 889 13.49 8.03 -13.61
CA ARG A 889 13.44 7.42 -12.26
C ARG A 889 12.42 8.11 -11.34
N LEU A 890 12.07 9.36 -11.64
CA LEU A 890 11.07 10.11 -10.88
C LEU A 890 9.65 9.79 -11.35
N LYS A 891 9.50 9.13 -12.51
CA LYS A 891 8.21 8.87 -13.17
C LYS A 891 7.79 7.42 -12.97
N ASN A 892 6.56 7.20 -12.51
CA ASN A 892 5.94 5.86 -12.51
C ASN A 892 5.42 5.50 -13.92
N GLU A 893 4.99 4.26 -14.13
CA GLU A 893 4.53 3.72 -15.41
C GLU A 893 3.49 4.60 -16.12
N LEU A 894 2.53 5.15 -15.39
CA LEU A 894 1.51 6.03 -15.99
C LEU A 894 2.12 7.30 -16.60
N ILE A 895 3.07 7.94 -15.92
CA ILE A 895 3.74 9.13 -16.43
C ILE A 895 4.66 8.75 -17.58
N ARG A 896 5.43 7.65 -17.46
CA ARG A 896 6.35 7.18 -18.52
C ARG A 896 5.62 6.91 -19.85
N ASN A 897 4.37 6.44 -19.78
CA ASN A 897 3.54 6.15 -20.95
C ASN A 897 2.74 7.35 -21.46
N GLY A 898 2.98 8.57 -20.94
CA GLY A 898 2.30 9.79 -21.37
C GLY A 898 0.80 9.81 -21.04
N HIS A 899 0.34 9.08 -20.02
CA HIS A 899 -1.10 9.03 -19.66
C HIS A 899 -1.67 10.42 -19.37
N PHE A 900 -0.86 11.28 -18.73
CA PHE A 900 -1.30 12.60 -18.28
C PHE A 900 -1.18 13.70 -19.34
N SER A 901 -0.49 13.48 -20.47
CA SER A 901 -0.29 14.49 -21.51
C SER A 901 -1.54 14.76 -22.35
N SER A 902 -2.49 13.81 -22.37
CA SER A 902 -3.74 13.91 -23.14
C SER A 902 -4.97 14.26 -22.29
N ILE A 903 -4.78 14.56 -21.00
CA ILE A 903 -5.86 14.78 -20.04
C ILE A 903 -6.42 16.20 -20.17
N ASN A 904 -7.71 16.31 -20.47
CA ASN A 904 -8.37 17.61 -20.56
C ASN A 904 -8.74 18.18 -19.17
N GLY A 905 -9.10 19.47 -19.11
CA GLY A 905 -9.40 20.15 -17.86
C GLY A 905 -10.60 19.59 -17.06
N SER A 906 -11.50 18.82 -17.70
CA SER A 906 -12.62 18.17 -16.99
C SER A 906 -12.17 16.88 -16.30
N GLN A 907 -11.35 16.07 -16.98
CA GLN A 907 -10.73 14.88 -16.43
C GLN A 907 -9.75 15.25 -15.31
N ALA A 908 -8.94 16.30 -15.52
CA ALA A 908 -8.03 16.82 -14.50
C ALA A 908 -8.78 17.23 -13.22
N LYS A 909 -9.96 17.85 -13.33
CA LYS A 909 -10.80 18.17 -12.17
C LYS A 909 -11.22 16.91 -11.40
N GLU A 910 -11.64 15.86 -12.11
CA GLU A 910 -12.07 14.62 -11.49
C GLU A 910 -10.91 13.88 -10.80
N ILE A 911 -9.76 13.79 -11.47
CA ILE A 911 -8.52 13.23 -10.93
C ILE A 911 -8.07 14.03 -9.71
N GLY A 912 -8.09 15.35 -9.79
CA GLY A 912 -7.73 16.26 -8.70
C GLY A 912 -8.60 16.05 -7.46
N LEU A 913 -9.92 15.96 -7.62
CA LEU A 913 -10.84 15.65 -6.52
C LEU A 913 -10.51 14.31 -5.85
N ARG A 914 -10.22 13.25 -6.62
CA ARG A 914 -9.79 11.96 -6.08
C ARG A 914 -8.44 12.07 -5.36
N ALA A 915 -7.48 12.75 -5.97
CA ALA A 915 -6.13 12.94 -5.43
C ALA A 915 -6.17 13.63 -4.07
N THR A 916 -7.05 14.63 -3.85
CA THR A 916 -7.18 15.28 -2.54
C THR A 916 -7.56 14.32 -1.41
N ARG A 917 -8.34 13.27 -1.71
CA ARG A 917 -8.69 12.21 -0.76
C ARG A 917 -7.46 11.37 -0.42
N PHE A 918 -6.62 11.09 -1.41
CA PHE A 918 -5.41 10.29 -1.23
C PHE A 918 -4.24 11.05 -0.59
N VAL A 919 -4.24 12.38 -0.58
CA VAL A 919 -3.26 13.15 0.24
C VAL A 919 -3.36 12.72 1.71
N ASN A 920 -4.60 12.63 2.24
CA ASN A 920 -4.88 12.18 3.61
C ASN A 920 -5.62 10.84 3.60
N LEU A 921 -4.99 9.78 3.09
CA LEU A 921 -5.63 8.47 2.89
C LEU A 921 -6.31 7.93 4.18
N PHE A 922 -5.63 8.00 5.33
CA PHE A 922 -6.15 7.54 6.61
C PHE A 922 -7.45 8.24 7.01
N GLU A 923 -7.47 9.57 6.92
CA GLU A 923 -8.66 10.40 7.17
C GLU A 923 -9.79 10.04 6.20
N SER A 924 -9.49 9.99 4.90
CA SER A 924 -10.47 9.75 3.85
C SER A 924 -11.14 8.38 3.96
N LEU A 925 -10.41 7.34 4.38
CA LEU A 925 -10.98 6.01 4.59
C LEU A 925 -11.89 5.97 5.84
N ILE A 926 -11.51 6.65 6.93
CA ILE A 926 -12.35 6.76 8.13
C ILE A 926 -13.65 7.50 7.79
N LEU A 927 -13.56 8.65 7.13
CA LEU A 927 -14.74 9.45 6.77
C LEU A 927 -15.67 8.70 5.79
N ALA A 928 -15.11 7.95 4.84
CA ALA A 928 -15.91 7.11 3.94
C ALA A 928 -16.63 5.98 4.71
N ASP A 929 -15.97 5.38 5.70
CA ASP A 929 -16.56 4.33 6.55
C ASP A 929 -17.65 4.90 7.49
N GLU A 930 -17.48 6.12 8.01
CA GLU A 930 -18.52 6.81 8.78
C GLU A 930 -19.74 7.19 7.91
N GLN A 931 -19.52 7.60 6.65
CA GLN A 931 -20.61 7.87 5.71
C GLN A 931 -21.43 6.62 5.43
N GLU A 932 -20.79 5.44 5.36
CA GLU A 932 -21.52 4.18 5.22
C GLU A 932 -22.35 3.86 6.46
N ASP A 933 -21.85 4.13 7.67
CA ASP A 933 -22.66 3.95 8.88
C ASP A 933 -23.95 4.78 8.81
N ILE A 934 -23.87 6.03 8.35
CA ILE A 934 -25.04 6.89 8.17
C ILE A 934 -25.99 6.31 7.12
N ARG A 935 -25.45 5.83 5.99
CA ARG A 935 -26.26 5.20 4.93
C ARG A 935 -26.95 3.92 5.43
N TYR A 936 -26.22 3.10 6.18
CA TYR A 936 -26.73 1.87 6.78
C TYR A 936 -27.85 2.19 7.79
N GLU A 937 -27.65 3.19 8.64
CA GLU A 937 -28.67 3.69 9.59
C GLU A 937 -29.94 4.17 8.86
N GLN A 938 -29.79 4.90 7.75
CA GLN A 938 -30.91 5.37 6.93
C GLN A 938 -31.70 4.21 6.29
N LEU A 939 -31.02 3.13 5.90
CA LEU A 939 -31.63 1.97 5.24
C LEU A 939 -32.26 0.98 6.24
N PHE A 940 -31.62 0.75 7.38
CA PHE A 940 -31.95 -0.35 8.30
C PHE A 940 -32.46 0.11 9.67
N GLY A 941 -32.41 1.41 9.96
CA GLY A 941 -32.84 2.02 11.22
C GLY A 941 -31.72 2.13 12.26
N LYS A 942 -31.93 3.03 13.24
CA LYS A 942 -30.96 3.40 14.29
C LYS A 942 -30.48 2.25 15.18
N ASP A 943 -31.30 1.23 15.36
CA ASP A 943 -31.01 0.14 16.28
C ASP A 943 -30.13 -0.96 15.66
N LYS A 944 -29.88 -0.91 14.34
CA LYS A 944 -29.05 -1.90 13.64
C LYS A 944 -27.63 -1.39 13.43
N ILE A 945 -26.67 -2.05 14.07
CA ILE A 945 -25.24 -1.74 13.98
C ILE A 945 -24.62 -2.49 12.80
N ARG A 946 -23.95 -1.76 11.90
CA ARG A 946 -23.17 -2.35 10.82
C ARG A 946 -21.98 -3.14 11.40
N LYS A 947 -21.94 -4.45 11.14
CA LYS A 947 -20.86 -5.34 11.62
C LYS A 947 -19.56 -5.17 10.83
N ASN A 948 -19.63 -4.99 9.51
CA ASN A 948 -18.48 -4.88 8.61
C ASN A 948 -17.94 -3.44 8.57
N LYS A 949 -17.45 -2.96 9.71
CA LYS A 949 -16.93 -1.60 9.85
C LYS A 949 -15.41 -1.58 9.81
N LEU A 950 -14.81 -0.79 8.92
CA LEU A 950 -13.35 -0.69 8.76
C LEU A 950 -12.67 0.04 9.93
N SER A 951 -13.35 1.05 10.49
CA SER A 951 -12.79 1.99 11.45
C SER A 951 -13.26 1.75 12.89
N SER A 952 -12.46 2.16 13.86
CA SER A 952 -12.81 2.18 15.28
C SER A 952 -12.09 3.34 15.98
N MET A 953 -12.58 3.75 17.15
CA MET A 953 -12.00 4.84 17.93
C MET A 953 -11.70 4.36 19.35
N LEU A 954 -10.50 4.67 19.84
CA LEU A 954 -10.16 4.55 21.25
C LEU A 954 -10.78 5.73 22.01
N SER A 955 -11.61 5.44 23.00
CA SER A 955 -12.50 6.40 23.65
C SER A 955 -12.10 6.75 25.08
N VAL A 956 -11.14 6.05 25.69
CA VAL A 956 -10.73 6.28 27.10
C VAL A 956 -9.34 6.91 27.14
N GLN A 957 -9.23 8.10 27.74
CA GLN A 957 -7.98 8.85 27.89
C GLN A 957 -7.43 8.78 29.31
N HIS A 958 -6.10 8.73 29.41
CA HIS A 958 -5.34 8.50 30.66
C HIS A 958 -4.35 9.65 30.98
N ARG A 959 -4.49 10.81 30.32
CA ARG A 959 -3.49 11.89 30.33
C ARG A 959 -3.99 13.20 30.91
N MET A 960 -5.10 13.71 30.39
CA MET A 960 -5.59 15.05 30.68
C MET A 960 -6.47 15.02 31.92
N HIS A 961 -6.44 16.09 32.72
CA HIS A 961 -7.43 16.33 33.74
C HIS A 961 -8.86 16.26 33.15
N PRO A 962 -9.86 15.67 33.84
CA PRO A 962 -11.23 15.51 33.33
C PRO A 962 -11.82 16.76 32.68
N TYR A 963 -11.68 17.94 33.30
CA TYR A 963 -12.20 19.20 32.75
C TYR A 963 -11.52 19.63 31.44
N ILE A 964 -10.22 19.39 31.29
CA ILE A 964 -9.50 19.65 30.02
C ILE A 964 -10.01 18.67 28.96
N ALA A 965 -10.09 17.39 29.31
CA ALA A 965 -10.57 16.33 28.42
C ALA A 965 -12.01 16.58 27.95
N GLU A 966 -12.88 17.11 28.82
CA GLU A 966 -14.27 17.44 28.53
C GLU A 966 -14.40 18.50 27.42
N VAL A 967 -13.55 19.54 27.45
CA VAL A 967 -13.52 20.56 26.38
C VAL A 967 -13.05 19.93 25.06
N ILE A 968 -11.97 19.15 25.09
CA ILE A 968 -11.43 18.47 23.91
C ILE A 968 -12.44 17.49 23.30
N SER A 969 -13.10 16.70 24.15
CA SER A 969 -14.08 15.69 23.76
C SER A 969 -15.28 16.31 23.04
N ASN A 970 -15.82 17.39 23.60
CA ASN A 970 -16.97 18.07 23.03
C ASN A 970 -16.66 18.71 21.66
N VAL A 971 -15.51 19.39 21.56
CA VAL A 971 -15.17 20.17 20.37
C VAL A 971 -14.70 19.29 19.21
N PHE A 972 -13.90 18.26 19.48
CA PHE A 972 -13.20 17.49 18.44
C PHE A 972 -13.68 16.05 18.30
N TYR A 973 -14.30 15.46 19.32
CA TYR A 973 -14.59 14.03 19.36
C TYR A 973 -16.05 13.67 19.69
N LYS A 974 -16.99 14.62 19.50
CA LYS A 974 -18.45 14.41 19.65
C LYS A 974 -18.83 13.80 21.02
N ASP A 975 -18.17 14.25 22.09
CA ASP A 975 -18.36 13.75 23.47
C ASP A 975 -18.07 12.24 23.65
N LYS A 976 -17.38 11.60 22.71
CA LYS A 976 -17.02 10.17 22.79
C LYS A 976 -15.74 9.91 23.59
N LEU A 977 -14.91 10.92 23.80
CA LEU A 977 -13.67 10.79 24.58
C LEU A 977 -13.97 10.99 26.07
N VAL A 978 -13.70 9.98 26.89
CA VAL A 978 -13.94 9.98 28.34
C VAL A 978 -12.65 9.74 29.11
N THR A 979 -12.57 10.25 30.33
CA THR A 979 -11.43 10.01 31.23
C THR A 979 -11.57 8.64 31.88
N ASP A 980 -10.46 7.93 32.01
CA ASP A 980 -10.42 6.70 32.82
C ASP A 980 -10.87 6.96 34.26
N LYS A 981 -11.63 6.03 34.86
CA LYS A 981 -12.25 6.24 36.17
C LYS A 981 -11.23 6.38 37.30
N ASP A 982 -10.12 5.65 37.25
CA ASP A 982 -9.10 5.71 38.28
C ASP A 982 -8.25 6.98 38.12
N MET A 983 -7.97 7.38 36.87
CA MET A 983 -7.33 8.66 36.59
C MET A 983 -8.22 9.85 36.96
N GLU A 984 -9.52 9.78 36.70
CA GLU A 984 -10.49 10.82 37.08
C GLU A 984 -10.51 11.01 38.60
N ARG A 985 -10.64 9.93 39.37
CA ARG A 985 -10.56 9.98 40.84
C ARG A 985 -9.23 10.57 41.29
N LYS A 986 -8.11 10.10 40.73
CA LYS A 986 -6.79 10.62 41.05
C LYS A 986 -6.71 12.13 40.85
N TYR A 987 -7.15 12.65 39.71
CA TYR A 987 -7.10 14.08 39.42
C TYR A 987 -8.02 14.92 40.31
N LEU A 988 -9.20 14.39 40.67
CA LEU A 988 -10.19 15.11 41.48
C LEU A 988 -9.87 15.06 42.99
N ASP A 989 -9.21 14.00 43.46
CA ASP A 989 -8.80 13.85 44.86
C ASP A 989 -7.41 14.47 45.14
N GLU A 990 -6.55 14.59 44.12
CA GLU A 990 -5.21 15.17 44.25
C GLU A 990 -5.28 16.70 44.40
N ASP A 991 -4.83 17.22 45.55
CA ASP A 991 -4.58 18.65 45.73
C ASP A 991 -3.29 19.05 45.00
N PHE A 992 -3.42 19.30 43.70
CA PHE A 992 -2.29 19.69 42.85
C PHE A 992 -1.64 21.01 43.29
N ASP A 993 -2.40 21.93 43.90
CA ASP A 993 -1.86 23.18 44.42
C ASP A 993 -0.95 22.93 45.64
N ALA A 994 -1.27 21.92 46.47
CA ALA A 994 -0.38 21.44 47.53
C ALA A 994 0.88 20.74 46.97
N VAL A 995 0.78 20.02 45.85
CA VAL A 995 1.94 19.39 45.19
C VAL A 995 2.93 20.43 44.68
N ILE A 996 2.44 21.51 44.06
CA ILE A 996 3.24 22.66 43.63
C ILE A 996 3.67 23.53 44.82
N ASN A 997 2.99 23.38 45.96
CA ASN A 997 3.18 24.17 47.18
C ASN A 997 3.03 25.68 46.90
N LEU A 998 1.93 26.05 46.22
CA LEU A 998 1.63 27.44 45.88
C LEU A 998 1.26 28.24 47.14
N LYS A 999 2.05 29.30 47.41
CA LYS A 999 1.74 30.26 48.48
C LYS A 999 0.42 30.99 48.22
N GLU A 1000 -0.22 31.49 49.28
CA GLU A 1000 -1.49 32.25 49.21
C GLU A 1000 -1.46 33.47 48.29
N GLU A 1001 -0.29 34.04 48.08
CA GLU A 1001 -0.08 35.23 47.27
C GLU A 1001 -0.11 34.93 45.76
N SER A 1002 -0.05 33.65 45.34
CA SER A 1002 -0.04 33.28 43.93
C SER A 1002 -1.39 33.53 43.26
N ALA A 1003 -1.35 34.07 42.04
CA ALA A 1003 -2.53 34.25 41.20
C ALA A 1003 -3.15 32.91 40.75
N LEU A 1004 -2.40 31.81 40.87
CA LEU A 1004 -2.80 30.47 40.45
C LEU A 1004 -3.32 29.58 41.58
N LYS A 1005 -3.29 30.04 42.84
CA LYS A 1005 -3.79 29.25 43.98
C LYS A 1005 -5.31 29.13 43.94
N ASN A 1006 -5.83 27.94 44.25
CA ASN A 1006 -7.24 27.56 44.27
C ASN A 1006 -7.95 27.84 42.93
N THR A 1007 -7.20 27.78 41.83
CA THR A 1007 -7.74 27.96 40.48
C THR A 1007 -8.03 26.60 39.84
N PRO A 1008 -9.09 26.50 39.02
CA PRO A 1008 -9.38 25.27 38.30
C PRO A 1008 -8.26 24.93 37.31
N PRO A 1009 -8.25 23.68 36.80
CA PRO A 1009 -7.31 23.21 35.79
C PRO A 1009 -7.21 24.06 34.51
N ILE A 1010 -8.28 24.77 34.14
CA ILE A 1010 -8.31 25.64 32.95
C ILE A 1010 -8.37 27.10 33.39
N ILE A 1011 -7.41 27.89 32.93
CA ILE A 1011 -7.27 29.30 33.31
C ILE A 1011 -7.15 30.14 32.05
N TRP A 1012 -7.96 31.19 31.94
CA TRP A 1012 -7.88 32.15 30.86
C TRP A 1012 -7.47 33.53 31.38
N ILE A 1013 -6.25 33.96 31.09
CA ILE A 1013 -5.76 35.32 31.36
C ILE A 1013 -6.22 36.20 30.20
N ASN A 1014 -7.27 36.98 30.43
CA ASN A 1014 -7.98 37.69 29.37
C ASN A 1014 -7.28 39.01 29.02
N GLN A 1015 -6.90 39.16 27.74
CA GLN A 1015 -6.49 40.45 27.20
C GLN A 1015 -7.70 41.24 26.67
N PRO A 1016 -7.77 42.57 26.88
CA PRO A 1016 -8.85 43.37 26.35
C PRO A 1016 -8.85 43.32 24.82
N ASP A 1017 -10.06 43.25 24.24
CA ASP A 1017 -10.24 43.34 22.79
C ASP A 1017 -9.85 44.76 22.31
N ILE A 1018 -8.85 44.82 21.42
CA ILE A 1018 -8.31 46.09 20.92
C ILE A 1018 -9.35 46.88 20.12
N GLN A 1019 -10.35 46.21 19.53
CA GLN A 1019 -11.45 46.90 18.84
C GLN A 1019 -12.42 47.59 19.81
N LYS A 1020 -12.52 47.13 21.06
CA LYS A 1020 -13.43 47.70 22.07
C LYS A 1020 -12.78 48.83 22.88
N VAL A 1021 -11.44 48.90 22.94
CA VAL A 1021 -10.72 49.91 23.73
C VAL A 1021 -10.33 51.13 22.86
N LYS A 1022 -11.01 52.27 23.06
CA LYS A 1022 -10.68 53.53 22.37
C LYS A 1022 -9.28 54.02 22.75
N GLY A 1023 -8.40 54.20 21.75
CA GLY A 1023 -7.07 54.80 21.92
C GLY A 1023 -5.92 53.83 22.23
N SER A 1024 -6.17 52.53 22.32
CA SER A 1024 -5.10 51.53 22.50
C SER A 1024 -4.34 51.30 21.19
N ARG A 1025 -3.00 51.47 21.22
CA ARG A 1025 -2.07 51.07 20.14
C ARG A 1025 -1.36 49.75 20.44
N ALA A 1026 -1.65 49.13 21.59
CA ALA A 1026 -1.02 47.89 22.00
C ALA A 1026 -1.74 46.69 21.36
N GLY A 1027 -1.00 45.83 20.65
CA GLY A 1027 -1.57 44.71 19.90
C GLY A 1027 -0.52 43.91 19.14
N GLU A 1028 -0.96 43.04 18.24
CA GLU A 1028 -0.04 42.26 17.39
C GLU A 1028 0.79 43.17 16.46
N HIS A 1029 2.09 42.89 16.31
CA HIS A 1029 3.00 43.65 15.43
C HIS A 1029 3.45 42.86 14.17
N LYS A 1030 3.65 43.58 13.04
CA LYS A 1030 4.23 43.11 11.76
C LYS A 1030 5.73 43.48 11.68
N PRO A 1031 6.59 42.79 10.88
CA PRO A 1031 6.28 41.86 9.78
C PRO A 1031 6.04 40.40 10.19
N ILE A 1032 6.21 40.04 11.47
CA ILE A 1032 6.12 38.64 11.92
C ILE A 1032 5.43 38.63 13.29
N TRP A 1033 4.24 38.02 13.35
CA TRP A 1033 3.28 38.17 14.46
C TRP A 1033 3.89 37.88 15.84
N SER A 1034 3.83 38.88 16.71
CA SER A 1034 4.19 38.80 18.13
C SER A 1034 3.33 39.76 18.95
N ASN A 1035 3.17 39.49 20.25
CA ASN A 1035 2.41 40.30 21.20
C ASN A 1035 3.25 40.49 22.47
N GLU A 1036 3.78 41.71 22.66
CA GLU A 1036 4.61 42.05 23.81
C GLU A 1036 3.86 42.01 25.14
N ASN A 1037 2.57 42.34 25.13
CA ASN A 1037 1.77 42.30 26.36
C ASN A 1037 1.57 40.86 26.82
N GLU A 1038 1.21 39.96 25.91
CA GLU A 1038 1.13 38.53 26.26
C GLU A 1038 2.49 37.99 26.72
N CYS A 1039 3.60 38.41 26.11
CA CYS A 1039 4.95 38.04 26.57
C CYS A 1039 5.19 38.51 28.00
N LYS A 1040 4.87 39.76 28.34
CA LYS A 1040 4.98 40.28 29.72
C LYS A 1040 4.16 39.46 30.70
N GLU A 1041 2.95 39.05 30.32
CA GLU A 1041 2.09 38.19 31.16
C GLU A 1041 2.69 36.80 31.38
N VAL A 1042 3.20 36.17 30.32
CA VAL A 1042 3.93 34.89 30.45
C VAL A 1042 5.07 35.06 31.46
N ILE A 1043 5.89 36.10 31.33
CA ILE A 1043 7.01 36.33 32.24
C ILE A 1043 6.54 36.60 33.67
N SER A 1044 5.47 37.37 33.86
CA SER A 1044 4.87 37.64 35.17
C SER A 1044 4.41 36.34 35.84
N LEU A 1045 3.73 35.48 35.09
CA LEU A 1045 3.25 34.18 35.53
C LEU A 1045 4.40 33.23 35.90
N LEU A 1046 5.45 33.19 35.08
CA LEU A 1046 6.64 32.39 35.36
C LEU A 1046 7.35 32.87 36.63
N LYS A 1047 7.38 34.19 36.88
CA LYS A 1047 7.92 34.76 38.12
C LYS A 1047 7.05 34.44 39.34
N ASP A 1048 5.72 34.45 39.19
CA ASP A 1048 4.80 34.04 40.24
C ASP A 1048 5.04 32.58 40.62
N LEU A 1049 5.06 31.68 39.62
CA LEU A 1049 5.39 30.27 39.81
C LEU A 1049 6.75 30.09 40.49
N ASP A 1050 7.80 30.78 40.05
CA ASP A 1050 9.14 30.60 40.63
C ASP A 1050 9.26 31.12 42.08
N LYS A 1051 8.58 32.22 42.41
CA LYS A 1051 8.59 32.80 43.77
C LYS A 1051 7.72 32.05 44.76
N ASN A 1052 6.59 31.56 44.28
CA ASN A 1052 5.51 31.06 45.11
C ASN A 1052 5.36 29.55 45.07
N ALA A 1053 6.01 28.83 44.15
CA ALA A 1053 6.06 27.38 44.12
C ALA A 1053 7.39 26.84 44.65
N ALA A 1054 7.29 25.95 45.63
CA ALA A 1054 8.38 25.08 46.05
C ALA A 1054 7.89 23.63 45.91
N PRO A 1055 7.76 23.14 44.65
CA PRO A 1055 7.06 21.89 44.38
C PRO A 1055 7.78 20.72 45.05
N THR A 1056 7.01 19.83 45.65
CA THR A 1056 7.54 18.64 46.34
C THR A 1056 8.24 17.69 45.37
N LYS A 1057 7.86 17.75 44.08
CA LYS A 1057 8.48 17.03 42.96
C LYS A 1057 8.62 17.98 41.79
N LYS A 1058 9.77 17.96 41.10
CA LYS A 1058 9.93 18.74 39.87
C LYS A 1058 8.90 18.33 38.81
N MET A 1059 8.25 19.32 38.19
CA MET A 1059 7.18 19.14 37.20
C MET A 1059 7.63 19.56 35.81
N LYS A 1060 7.04 18.96 34.78
CA LYS A 1060 7.24 19.40 33.39
C LYS A 1060 6.41 20.66 33.11
N LEU A 1061 7.06 21.69 32.57
CA LEU A 1061 6.42 22.94 32.16
C LEU A 1061 6.77 23.25 30.71
N ALA A 1062 5.79 23.65 29.91
CA ALA A 1062 6.03 24.18 28.57
C ALA A 1062 5.22 25.46 28.30
N VAL A 1063 5.83 26.38 27.55
CA VAL A 1063 5.20 27.59 27.03
C VAL A 1063 5.04 27.44 25.52
N LEU A 1064 3.80 27.50 25.05
CA LEU A 1064 3.45 27.28 23.66
C LEU A 1064 2.91 28.55 23.01
N SER A 1065 3.30 28.77 21.76
CA SER A 1065 2.64 29.78 20.92
C SER A 1065 2.54 29.29 19.48
N PRO A 1066 1.49 29.67 18.73
CA PRO A 1066 1.40 29.34 17.31
C PRO A 1066 2.49 29.99 16.43
N TYR A 1067 3.18 31.03 16.93
CA TYR A 1067 4.07 31.86 16.15
C TYR A 1067 5.52 31.79 16.64
N SER A 1068 6.45 31.42 15.75
CA SER A 1068 7.88 31.28 16.08
C SER A 1068 8.51 32.55 16.65
N ASN A 1069 8.13 33.72 16.16
CA ASN A 1069 8.64 34.98 16.72
C ASN A 1069 8.12 35.29 18.11
N GLN A 1070 6.89 34.87 18.46
CA GLN A 1070 6.42 34.97 19.83
C GLN A 1070 7.21 34.02 20.74
N VAL A 1071 7.49 32.80 20.27
CA VAL A 1071 8.36 31.85 20.99
C VAL A 1071 9.75 32.47 21.21
N LYS A 1072 10.38 33.03 20.17
CA LYS A 1072 11.68 33.72 20.28
C LYS A 1072 11.63 34.89 21.26
N LEU A 1073 10.58 35.72 21.18
CA LEU A 1073 10.38 36.88 22.07
C LEU A 1073 10.29 36.43 23.53
N ILE A 1074 9.51 35.39 23.82
CA ILE A 1074 9.36 34.84 25.17
C ILE A 1074 10.67 34.22 25.64
N SER A 1075 11.30 33.36 24.85
CA SER A 1075 12.60 32.74 25.18
C SER A 1075 13.66 33.78 25.52
N LYS A 1076 13.81 34.81 24.69
CA LYS A 1076 14.75 35.91 24.92
C LYS A 1076 14.41 36.67 26.20
N SER A 1077 13.13 36.90 26.48
CA SER A 1077 12.69 37.59 27.69
C SER A 1077 12.99 36.77 28.95
N ILE A 1078 12.82 35.44 28.90
CA ILE A 1078 13.23 34.52 29.99
C ILE A 1078 14.74 34.61 30.23
N GLU A 1079 15.56 34.60 29.18
CA GLU A 1079 17.02 34.72 29.32
C GLU A 1079 17.47 36.07 29.90
N ILE A 1080 16.82 37.16 29.49
CA ILE A 1080 17.08 38.50 30.04
C ILE A 1080 16.76 38.53 31.54
N GLU A 1081 15.63 37.96 31.95
CA GLU A 1081 15.24 37.89 33.36
C GLU A 1081 16.20 37.02 34.18
N LYS A 1082 16.68 35.89 33.64
CA LYS A 1082 17.73 35.07 34.29
C LYS A 1082 19.03 35.85 34.52
N LYS A 1083 19.37 36.79 33.63
CA LYS A 1083 20.59 37.60 33.75
C LYS A 1083 20.47 38.74 34.77
N LYS A 1084 19.25 39.17 35.15
CA LYS A 1084 19.04 40.22 36.16
C LYS A 1084 19.37 39.70 37.57
N ASN A 1085 20.03 40.53 38.38
CA ASN A 1085 20.37 40.24 39.78
C ASN A 1085 19.09 40.10 40.63
N GLY A 1086 18.57 38.88 40.74
CA GLY A 1086 17.35 38.54 41.50
C GLY A 1086 16.61 37.30 41.01
N PHE A 1087 16.81 36.89 39.75
CA PHE A 1087 16.11 35.74 39.13
C PHE A 1087 17.06 34.77 38.40
N LYS A 1088 18.33 34.69 38.82
CA LYS A 1088 19.31 33.73 38.24
C LYS A 1088 18.84 32.27 38.28
N THR A 1089 17.88 31.94 39.14
CA THR A 1089 17.31 30.60 39.34
C THR A 1089 15.94 30.39 38.69
N LEU A 1090 15.44 31.33 37.87
CA LEU A 1090 14.11 31.25 37.26
C LEU A 1090 13.91 29.91 36.54
N LEU A 1091 12.87 29.16 36.92
CA LEU A 1091 12.49 27.82 36.41
C LEU A 1091 13.35 26.65 36.91
N ASN A 1092 14.25 26.83 37.89
CA ASN A 1092 15.06 25.72 38.42
C ASN A 1092 14.23 24.58 39.06
N ASN A 1093 13.02 24.91 39.52
CA ASN A 1093 12.07 23.98 40.12
C ASN A 1093 11.27 23.16 39.08
N PHE A 1094 11.39 23.50 37.79
CA PHE A 1094 10.69 22.85 36.69
C PHE A 1094 11.67 22.13 35.77
N ILE A 1095 11.13 21.27 34.91
CA ILE A 1095 11.87 20.53 33.89
C ILE A 1095 11.25 20.89 32.53
N PRO A 1096 12.06 21.17 31.50
CA PRO A 1096 11.54 21.31 30.15
C PRO A 1096 10.92 19.97 29.69
N PRO A 1097 10.03 19.99 28.70
CA PRO A 1097 9.35 18.77 28.30
C PRO A 1097 10.24 17.78 27.53
N ASP A 1098 11.27 18.28 26.81
CA ASP A 1098 12.27 17.52 26.04
C ASP A 1098 13.71 18.02 26.35
N ASP A 1099 14.68 17.11 26.38
CA ASP A 1099 16.08 17.41 26.75
C ASP A 1099 16.82 18.29 25.73
N ASN A 1100 16.39 18.27 24.47
CA ASN A 1100 16.99 19.03 23.37
C ASN A 1100 16.34 20.41 23.15
N TYR A 1101 15.27 20.73 23.86
CA TYR A 1101 14.47 21.93 23.62
C TYR A 1101 14.28 22.75 24.91
N GLY A 1102 14.26 24.08 24.77
CA GLY A 1102 13.95 24.98 25.89
C GLY A 1102 12.48 24.88 26.35
N TYR A 1103 12.10 25.70 27.31
CA TYR A 1103 10.72 25.77 27.82
C TYR A 1103 9.71 26.29 26.80
N CYS A 1104 10.14 27.03 25.77
CA CYS A 1104 9.26 27.71 24.82
C CYS A 1104 9.31 27.04 23.45
N LEU A 1105 8.16 26.61 22.95
CA LEU A 1105 8.05 25.81 21.72
C LEU A 1105 6.85 26.27 20.87
N THR A 1106 6.91 26.00 19.56
CA THR A 1106 5.74 26.19 18.71
C THR A 1106 4.80 24.99 18.85
N VAL A 1107 3.53 25.16 18.47
CA VAL A 1107 2.55 24.06 18.45
C VAL A 1107 3.02 22.90 17.59
N ASP A 1108 3.60 23.21 16.44
CA ASP A 1108 4.05 22.22 15.47
C ASP A 1108 5.31 21.47 15.98
N SER A 1109 6.24 22.16 16.66
CA SER A 1109 7.44 21.52 17.24
C SER A 1109 7.16 20.72 18.50
N PHE A 1110 6.10 21.06 19.26
CA PHE A 1110 5.74 20.38 20.49
C PHE A 1110 4.83 19.16 20.28
N GLN A 1111 4.62 18.75 19.04
CA GLN A 1111 3.68 17.70 18.71
C GLN A 1111 4.22 16.32 19.15
N GLY A 1112 3.50 15.68 20.07
CA GLY A 1112 3.92 14.40 20.69
C GLY A 1112 4.40 14.60 22.13
N GLY A 1113 4.85 15.81 22.46
CA GLY A 1113 5.14 16.24 23.82
C GLY A 1113 3.89 16.37 24.69
N GLU A 1114 4.13 16.38 26.00
CA GLU A 1114 3.16 16.59 27.07
C GLU A 1114 3.86 17.23 28.27
N ALA A 1115 3.15 18.05 29.03
CA ALA A 1115 3.68 18.65 30.26
C ALA A 1115 2.59 18.72 31.34
N ASP A 1116 3.02 18.82 32.60
CA ASP A 1116 2.10 18.94 33.73
C ASP A 1116 1.40 20.31 33.71
N ILE A 1117 2.15 21.35 33.36
CA ILE A 1117 1.68 22.73 33.21
C ILE A 1117 1.98 23.22 31.78
N ILE A 1118 0.95 23.69 31.08
CA ILE A 1118 1.08 24.34 29.77
C ILE A 1118 0.60 25.78 29.84
N ILE A 1119 1.44 26.71 29.39
CA ILE A 1119 1.10 28.13 29.23
C ILE A 1119 1.03 28.44 27.74
N ILE A 1120 -0.05 29.06 27.27
CA ILE A 1120 -0.31 29.34 25.86
C ILE A 1120 -0.39 30.85 25.64
N SER A 1121 0.36 31.37 24.66
CA SER A 1121 0.19 32.73 24.13
C SER A 1121 -0.45 32.67 22.74
N LEU A 1122 -1.69 33.17 22.62
CA LEU A 1122 -2.49 33.12 21.38
C LEU A 1122 -2.08 34.19 20.35
N VAL A 1123 -1.46 35.28 20.79
CA VAL A 1123 -0.94 36.43 20.02
C VAL A 1123 -2.01 37.29 19.34
N ARG A 1124 -3.00 36.66 18.68
CA ARG A 1124 -3.91 37.33 17.76
C ARG A 1124 -4.98 38.12 18.49
N ASN A 1125 -4.94 39.44 18.30
CA ASN A 1125 -5.94 40.40 18.79
C ASN A 1125 -5.84 41.63 17.86
N ASN A 1126 -6.80 41.83 16.95
CA ASN A 1126 -6.67 42.81 15.87
C ASN A 1126 -8.01 43.26 15.26
N GLY A 1127 -7.96 44.31 14.44
CA GLY A 1127 -9.09 44.94 13.73
C GLY A 1127 -9.48 44.36 12.36
N LYS A 1128 -8.93 43.20 11.94
CA LYS A 1128 -9.01 42.76 10.53
C LYS A 1128 -10.39 42.21 10.14
N SER A 1129 -10.65 42.16 8.83
CA SER A 1129 -11.97 41.88 8.26
C SER A 1129 -12.23 40.42 7.87
N THR A 1130 -11.21 39.59 7.61
CA THR A 1130 -11.40 38.19 7.20
C THR A 1130 -10.96 37.21 8.28
N ILE A 1131 -11.62 36.05 8.41
CA ILE A 1131 -11.33 35.03 9.44
C ILE A 1131 -9.85 34.62 9.42
N LYS A 1132 -9.33 34.20 8.26
CA LYS A 1132 -7.92 33.79 8.13
C LYS A 1132 -6.95 34.93 8.48
N SER A 1133 -7.24 36.16 8.06
CA SER A 1133 -6.36 37.28 8.36
C SER A 1133 -6.43 37.71 9.83
N ALA A 1134 -7.57 37.52 10.49
CA ALA A 1134 -7.81 37.92 11.89
C ALA A 1134 -7.35 36.85 12.90
N LEU A 1135 -7.78 35.61 12.73
CA LEU A 1135 -7.49 34.48 13.64
C LEU A 1135 -6.19 33.75 13.29
N GLY A 1136 -5.76 33.77 12.03
CA GLY A 1136 -4.55 33.08 11.59
C GLY A 1136 -4.53 31.61 11.98
N PHE A 1137 -3.59 31.22 12.83
CA PHE A 1137 -3.45 29.82 13.27
C PHE A 1137 -4.61 29.34 14.13
N LEU A 1138 -5.36 30.26 14.75
CA LEU A 1138 -6.55 29.92 15.54
C LEU A 1138 -7.76 29.55 14.67
N SER A 1139 -7.67 29.71 13.34
CA SER A 1139 -8.71 29.20 12.45
C SER A 1139 -8.51 27.72 12.08
N ASP A 1140 -7.41 27.10 12.51
CA ASP A 1140 -7.10 25.69 12.24
C ASP A 1140 -7.52 24.82 13.44
N GLN A 1141 -8.53 23.99 13.21
CA GLN A 1141 -9.08 23.06 14.21
C GLN A 1141 -8.02 22.12 14.79
N ARG A 1142 -7.12 21.59 13.95
CA ARG A 1142 -6.13 20.58 14.33
C ARG A 1142 -5.05 21.19 15.22
N ARG A 1143 -4.62 22.41 14.91
CA ARG A 1143 -3.66 23.17 15.74
C ARG A 1143 -4.23 23.49 17.11
N ILE A 1144 -5.50 23.89 17.21
CA ILE A 1144 -6.14 24.14 18.51
C ILE A 1144 -6.30 22.85 19.31
N ASN A 1145 -6.73 21.75 18.67
CA ASN A 1145 -6.81 20.45 19.33
C ASN A 1145 -5.45 20.05 19.90
N VAL A 1146 -4.38 20.15 19.12
CA VAL A 1146 -3.01 19.90 19.57
C VAL A 1146 -2.62 20.83 20.70
N LEU A 1147 -2.87 22.13 20.59
CA LEU A 1147 -2.46 23.15 21.57
C LEU A 1147 -3.13 22.94 22.94
N PHE A 1148 -4.44 22.61 22.97
CA PHE A 1148 -5.21 22.51 24.21
C PHE A 1148 -5.09 21.13 24.88
N SER A 1149 -4.68 20.08 24.16
CA SER A 1149 -4.60 18.69 24.67
C SER A 1149 -3.23 18.28 25.23
N ARG A 1150 -2.26 19.20 25.38
CA ARG A 1150 -0.90 18.88 25.87
C ARG A 1150 -0.75 18.94 27.39
N ALA A 1151 -1.68 19.59 28.07
CA ALA A 1151 -1.65 19.76 29.51
C ALA A 1151 -2.20 18.52 30.21
N LYS A 1152 -1.46 18.05 31.24
CA LYS A 1152 -1.96 17.01 32.14
C LYS A 1152 -2.78 17.61 33.29
N HIS A 1153 -2.22 18.58 34.01
CA HIS A 1153 -2.83 19.13 35.22
C HIS A 1153 -3.37 20.56 35.04
N LYS A 1154 -2.55 21.53 34.59
CA LYS A 1154 -2.99 22.93 34.40
C LYS A 1154 -2.76 23.43 32.97
N LEU A 1155 -3.80 23.99 32.39
CA LEU A 1155 -3.84 24.65 31.08
C LEU A 1155 -4.11 26.15 31.26
N ILE A 1156 -3.10 26.98 30.98
CA ILE A 1156 -3.17 28.43 31.15
C ILE A 1156 -3.13 29.08 29.77
N ILE A 1157 -4.18 29.79 29.40
CA ILE A 1157 -4.35 30.43 28.10
C ILE A 1157 -4.28 31.94 28.27
N ILE A 1158 -3.42 32.60 27.51
CA ILE A 1158 -3.23 34.05 27.50
C ILE A 1158 -3.64 34.58 26.13
N GLY A 1159 -4.65 35.45 26.11
CA GLY A 1159 -5.19 36.04 24.89
C GLY A 1159 -6.56 36.68 25.11
N SER A 1160 -7.12 37.27 24.06
CA SER A 1160 -8.43 37.94 24.17
C SER A 1160 -9.58 36.98 23.92
N TYR A 1161 -10.30 36.63 24.98
CA TYR A 1161 -11.51 35.78 24.90
C TYR A 1161 -12.65 36.52 24.18
N ASP A 1162 -12.81 37.81 24.45
CA ASP A 1162 -13.77 38.68 23.79
C ASP A 1162 -13.60 38.71 22.27
N PHE A 1163 -12.36 38.81 21.80
CA PHE A 1163 -12.03 38.77 20.38
C PHE A 1163 -12.43 37.43 19.75
N LEU A 1164 -12.12 36.30 20.41
CA LEU A 1164 -12.50 34.97 19.93
C LEU A 1164 -14.04 34.80 19.90
N LYS A 1165 -14.74 35.29 20.93
CA LYS A 1165 -16.21 35.23 21.04
C LYS A 1165 -16.90 36.10 19.98
N SER A 1166 -16.36 37.28 19.68
CA SER A 1166 -16.81 38.14 18.59
C SER A 1166 -16.78 37.40 17.24
N TRP A 1167 -15.67 36.72 16.94
CA TRP A 1167 -15.54 35.92 15.72
C TRP A 1167 -16.44 34.70 15.71
N SER A 1168 -16.59 34.00 16.84
CA SER A 1168 -17.54 32.90 16.97
C SER A 1168 -18.97 33.31 16.63
N ASN A 1169 -19.43 34.46 17.12
CA ASN A 1169 -20.77 34.97 16.81
C ASN A 1169 -20.94 35.31 15.32
N ARG A 1170 -19.89 35.83 14.67
CA ARG A 1170 -19.89 36.08 13.21
C ARG A 1170 -19.98 34.78 12.42
N ILE A 1171 -19.14 33.79 12.77
CA ILE A 1171 -19.13 32.46 12.13
C ILE A 1171 -20.50 31.78 12.25
N ALA A 1172 -21.11 31.82 13.43
CA ALA A 1172 -22.43 31.26 13.67
C ALA A 1172 -23.53 31.99 12.86
N LYS A 1173 -23.41 33.30 12.67
CA LYS A 1173 -24.36 34.09 11.86
C LYS A 1173 -24.23 33.81 10.36
N GLU A 1174 -23.01 33.53 9.90
CA GLU A 1174 -22.69 33.28 8.49
C GLU A 1174 -22.79 31.78 8.09
N ASN A 1175 -23.10 30.88 9.03
CA ASN A 1175 -23.20 29.42 8.81
C ASN A 1175 -21.96 28.81 8.14
N LEU A 1176 -20.77 29.23 8.55
CA LEU A 1176 -19.52 28.73 7.99
C LEU A 1176 -19.10 27.41 8.64
N GLU A 1177 -19.53 26.28 8.05
CA GLU A 1177 -19.28 24.93 8.57
C GLU A 1177 -17.80 24.63 8.84
N GLU A 1178 -16.88 25.13 7.99
CA GLU A 1178 -15.42 24.94 8.14
C GLU A 1178 -14.89 25.41 9.50
N TYR A 1179 -15.50 26.45 10.09
CA TYR A 1179 -15.06 27.06 11.35
C TYR A 1179 -16.01 26.79 12.52
N ASP A 1180 -16.97 25.88 12.37
CA ASP A 1180 -17.97 25.58 13.42
C ASP A 1180 -17.33 25.11 14.74
N PHE A 1181 -16.13 24.51 14.68
CA PHE A 1181 -15.38 24.12 15.87
C PHE A 1181 -15.09 25.30 16.81
N ILE A 1182 -14.94 26.52 16.29
CA ILE A 1182 -14.74 27.74 17.09
C ILE A 1182 -16.01 28.06 17.88
N THR A 1183 -17.18 27.90 17.26
CA THR A 1183 -18.48 28.09 17.90
C THR A 1183 -18.73 27.03 18.97
N LYS A 1184 -18.35 25.77 18.74
CA LYS A 1184 -18.40 24.72 19.75
C LYS A 1184 -17.46 25.03 20.92
N LEU A 1185 -16.23 25.46 20.62
CA LEU A 1185 -15.24 25.79 21.63
C LEU A 1185 -15.70 26.92 22.55
N THR A 1186 -16.14 28.05 22.00
CA THR A 1186 -16.61 29.19 22.81
C THR A 1186 -17.82 28.83 23.67
N LYS A 1187 -18.81 28.10 23.12
CA LYS A 1187 -19.96 27.60 23.88
C LYS A 1187 -19.53 26.69 25.04
N LYS A 1188 -18.58 25.78 24.81
CA LYS A 1188 -18.10 24.87 25.86
C LYS A 1188 -17.26 25.58 26.92
N LEU A 1189 -16.47 26.58 26.53
CA LEU A 1189 -15.73 27.43 27.47
C LEU A 1189 -16.67 28.29 28.33
N ASP A 1190 -17.72 28.88 27.74
CA ASP A 1190 -18.77 29.61 28.48
C ASP A 1190 -19.48 28.71 29.50
N LEU A 1191 -19.81 27.47 29.12
CA LEU A 1191 -20.37 26.48 30.04
C LEU A 1191 -19.39 26.14 31.17
N SER A 1192 -18.11 25.92 30.84
CA SER A 1192 -17.07 25.61 31.82
C SER A 1192 -16.83 26.75 32.82
N LEU A 1193 -16.97 28.01 32.38
CA LEU A 1193 -16.96 29.19 33.24
C LEU A 1193 -18.15 29.16 34.22
N SER A 1194 -19.35 28.86 33.74
CA SER A 1194 -20.54 28.79 34.59
C SER A 1194 -20.49 27.66 35.63
N GLU A 1195 -19.82 26.55 35.29
CA GLU A 1195 -19.65 25.38 36.17
C GLU A 1195 -18.40 25.49 37.08
N SER A 1196 -17.68 26.62 37.07
CA SER A 1196 -16.43 26.81 37.82
C SER A 1196 -15.31 25.81 37.46
N LYS A 1197 -15.37 25.19 36.28
CA LYS A 1197 -14.33 24.32 35.71
C LYS A 1197 -13.24 25.11 34.96
N LEU A 1198 -13.52 26.38 34.67
CA LEU A 1198 -12.61 27.35 34.08
C LEU A 1198 -12.66 28.66 34.88
N SER A 1199 -11.51 29.30 35.09
CA SER A 1199 -11.45 30.66 35.67
C SER A 1199 -10.93 31.67 34.65
N SER A 1200 -11.57 32.83 34.56
CA SER A 1200 -11.05 33.97 33.81
C SER A 1200 -10.44 35.00 34.76
N ILE A 1201 -9.21 35.44 34.47
CA ILE A 1201 -8.47 36.43 35.25
C ILE A 1201 -8.23 37.66 34.38
N GLU A 1202 -8.64 38.83 34.85
CA GLU A 1202 -8.36 40.11 34.19
C GLU A 1202 -6.99 40.67 34.57
N LEU A 1203 -6.34 41.34 33.61
CA LEU A 1203 -4.96 41.84 33.68
C LEU A 1203 -4.62 42.71 34.90
N GLU A 1204 -5.55 43.53 35.40
CA GLU A 1204 -5.25 44.46 36.50
C GLU A 1204 -5.04 43.77 37.86
N LEU A 1205 -5.39 42.48 37.98
CA LEU A 1205 -5.35 41.75 39.26
C LEU A 1205 -4.00 41.11 39.59
N ILE A 1206 -3.15 40.83 38.60
CA ILE A 1206 -1.87 40.13 38.82
C ILE A 1206 -0.81 41.08 39.40
N GLU A 1207 -0.78 42.35 38.98
CA GLU A 1207 0.16 43.35 39.54
C GLU A 1207 -0.23 43.86 40.94
N ASN A 1208 -1.52 43.82 41.30
CA ASN A 1208 -2.04 44.46 42.52
C ASN A 1208 -2.04 43.57 43.77
N LYS A 1209 -1.94 42.23 43.66
CA LYS A 1209 -1.88 41.35 44.84
C LYS A 1209 -0.51 41.28 45.53
N GLY A 1210 0.57 41.70 44.86
CA GLY A 1210 1.92 41.79 45.45
C GLY A 1210 2.18 43.04 46.31
N LYS A 1211 1.21 43.95 46.45
CA LYS A 1211 1.32 45.19 47.24
C LYS A 1211 0.06 45.45 48.05
N LYS A 1212 -0.16 44.70 49.14
CA LYS A 1212 -0.94 45.14 50.31
C LYS A 1212 -0.92 44.10 51.43
N ASN A 1213 -0.05 44.32 52.42
CA ASN A 1213 -0.41 44.31 53.84
C ASN A 1213 0.70 45.03 54.62
N GLY A 1214 0.41 46.26 54.98
CA GLY A 1214 1.32 47.19 55.64
C GLY A 1214 0.55 48.42 56.08
N LYS A 1215 -0.43 48.21 56.96
CA LYS A 1215 -0.87 49.15 58.00
C LYS A 1215 -1.41 48.34 59.17
#